data_AF-A0A7W2V9U7-F1
#
_entry.id   AF-A0A7W2V9U7-F1
#
_cell.length_a   1.000
_cell.length_b   1.000
_cell.length_c   1.000
_cell.angle_alpha   90.00
_cell.angle_beta   90.00
_cell.angle_gamma   90.00
#
_symmetry.space_group_name_H-M   'P 1'
#
loop_
_entity.id
_entity.type
_entity.pdbx_description
1 polymer ?
#
loop_
_entity_poly.entity_id
_entity_poly.type
_entity_poly.pdbx_seq_one_letter_code
_entity_poly.pdbx_strand_id
1 'polypeptide(L)'
;MLIKLLTKVFGSRNDRTLRRMRKAVAVINGMEPAMEKLSDDELKAKTAEFRARLEKGETLESLIPEAFAVVREASKRVFGMRHFDVQLLGGMVLNERCIAEMRTGEGKTLTATLPAYLNALTGKGVHVVTVNDYLAQRDAENNRPLFEFLGLTVGINMSGLPAPAKREAYNADITYGTNNEYGFDYLRDNMAFSPEERVQRKLHYALVDEVDSILIDEARTPLIISGPAEDSSEMYRKVDKIIPHLLRQEKEDSDTFQGEGHFSVDEKARQVNLTERGLVQIEELLVAQGIMEEGESLYSPTNIMLMHHVTAALRAHALFTRDVDYIVKDGEVIIVDEHTGRTMQGRRWSDGLHQAVEAKEGVDIQNENQTLASITFQNYFRLYEKLAGMTGTADTEAFEFSSIYKLDTVVVPTNRPMIRKDMPDLVYMTEAEKIQAIIEDIRDRTAAGQPVLVGTISIEKSEVVSNELTKAGIKHNVLNAKFHAKEADIVAQAGYPGAVTIATNMAGRGTDIMLGGSWQAEVAELENPTPEQIAQIKADWQVRHDAVLASGGLHIIGTERHESRRIDNQLRGRAGRQGDAGSSRFYLSMEDALMRIFASDRVSGMMRKLGMKPGEAIEHPWVTKAIANAQRKVESRNFDIRKQLLEYDDVANDQRRAIYTQRNELLDVSDVSETINSIREDVFKATIDAHIPPQSLEEMWDIEGLQERLKNDFDLELPIKEWLDKEPELHEETLRERIFETALDVYKRKEEVVGEEMMRHFEKGVMLQTLDSLWKEHLAAMDYLRQGIHLRGYAQKDPKQEYKRESFSMFAAMLESLKYEVISTLSKVQVRMPEEVEAMEQQRREEAERLAQMQQLSHQTDESEAAAAIAAQTGDRKVGRNDPCPCGSGKKYKACHGRLS
;
A
#
# COMPACT_ATOMS: atom_id res chain seq x y z
N MET A 1 -1.71 -29.29 29.28
CA MET A 1 -2.98 -29.98 29.59
C MET A 1 -3.99 -29.07 30.30
N LEU A 2 -3.57 -28.25 31.27
CA LEU A 2 -4.43 -27.30 32.00
C LEU A 2 -5.23 -26.35 31.08
N ILE A 3 -4.58 -25.76 30.07
CA ILE A 3 -5.22 -24.87 29.08
C ILE A 3 -6.35 -25.59 28.31
N LYS A 4 -6.14 -26.85 27.90
CA LYS A 4 -7.16 -27.64 27.18
C LYS A 4 -8.35 -28.05 28.06
N LEU A 5 -8.12 -28.20 29.37
CA LEU A 5 -9.18 -28.52 30.34
C LEU A 5 -10.02 -27.26 30.64
N LEU A 6 -9.35 -26.12 30.85
CA LEU A 6 -10.01 -24.83 31.08
C LEU A 6 -10.83 -24.37 29.86
N THR A 7 -10.32 -24.53 28.63
CA THR A 7 -11.09 -24.22 27.41
C THR A 7 -12.27 -25.15 27.21
N LYS A 8 -12.19 -26.43 27.61
CA LYS A 8 -13.33 -27.36 27.55
C LYS A 8 -14.43 -27.04 28.56
N VAL A 9 -14.09 -26.50 29.74
CA VAL A 9 -15.05 -26.22 30.82
C VAL A 9 -15.69 -24.83 30.68
N PHE A 10 -14.90 -23.80 30.34
CA PHE A 10 -15.39 -22.42 30.25
C PHE A 10 -15.75 -21.97 28.82
N GLY A 11 -15.39 -22.77 27.81
CA GLY A 11 -15.40 -22.37 26.40
C GLY A 11 -14.23 -21.44 26.07
N SER A 12 -13.86 -21.34 24.79
CA SER A 12 -12.97 -20.28 24.32
C SER A 12 -13.68 -18.92 24.32
N ARG A 13 -12.92 -17.82 24.22
CA ARG A 13 -13.49 -16.48 23.97
C ARG A 13 -14.39 -16.50 22.73
N ASN A 14 -13.96 -17.21 21.68
CA ASN A 14 -14.72 -17.40 20.45
C ASN A 14 -16.08 -18.09 20.70
N ASP A 15 -16.10 -19.21 21.44
CA ASP A 15 -17.35 -19.93 21.75
C ASP A 15 -18.36 -19.07 22.51
N ARG A 16 -17.88 -18.22 23.43
CA ARG A 16 -18.73 -17.30 24.19
C ARG A 16 -19.34 -16.23 23.29
N THR A 17 -18.55 -15.63 22.40
CA THR A 17 -19.02 -14.64 21.42
C THR A 17 -20.06 -15.26 20.49
N LEU A 18 -19.78 -16.43 19.92
CA LEU A 18 -20.71 -17.14 19.04
C LEU A 18 -22.01 -17.53 19.76
N ARG A 19 -21.94 -17.94 21.04
CA ARG A 19 -23.15 -18.26 21.82
C ARG A 19 -24.06 -17.04 22.02
N ARG A 20 -23.49 -15.84 22.18
CA ARG A 20 -24.27 -14.58 22.23
C ARG A 20 -24.94 -14.32 20.88
N MET A 21 -24.18 -14.38 19.80
CA MET A 21 -24.67 -14.10 18.44
C MET A 21 -25.74 -15.12 17.98
N ARG A 22 -25.62 -16.40 18.37
CA ARG A 22 -26.65 -17.42 18.08
C ARG A 22 -28.03 -17.09 18.65
N LYS A 23 -28.10 -16.34 19.76
CA LYS A 23 -29.40 -15.86 20.27
C LYS A 23 -30.03 -14.83 19.33
N ALA A 24 -29.22 -13.92 18.77
CA ALA A 24 -29.69 -12.96 17.78
C ALA A 24 -30.10 -13.65 16.47
N VAL A 25 -29.37 -14.68 16.03
CA VAL A 25 -29.78 -15.53 14.89
C VAL A 25 -31.18 -16.10 15.07
N ALA A 26 -31.50 -16.62 16.27
CA ALA A 26 -32.84 -17.15 16.54
C ALA A 26 -33.93 -16.07 16.43
N VAL A 27 -33.64 -14.84 16.85
CA VAL A 27 -34.57 -13.69 16.69
C VAL A 27 -34.76 -13.34 15.22
N ILE A 28 -33.67 -13.24 14.44
CA ILE A 28 -33.72 -12.96 13.00
C ILE A 28 -34.55 -14.04 12.28
N ASN A 29 -34.30 -15.32 12.58
CA ASN A 29 -35.07 -16.43 12.03
C ASN A 29 -36.56 -16.35 12.41
N GLY A 30 -36.89 -15.86 13.60
CA GLY A 30 -38.28 -15.63 14.03
C GLY A 30 -39.00 -14.50 13.29
N MET A 31 -38.27 -13.56 12.68
CA MET A 31 -38.84 -12.45 11.90
C MET A 31 -39.12 -12.81 10.44
N GLU A 32 -38.56 -13.92 9.94
CA GLU A 32 -38.69 -14.35 8.53
C GLU A 32 -40.16 -14.45 8.06
N PRO A 33 -41.11 -15.06 8.80
CA PRO A 33 -42.52 -15.14 8.34
C PRO A 33 -43.24 -13.79 8.25
N ALA A 34 -42.75 -12.77 8.95
CA ALA A 34 -43.28 -11.42 8.85
C ALA A 34 -42.73 -10.71 7.60
N MET A 35 -41.43 -10.88 7.31
CA MET A 35 -40.79 -10.30 6.12
C MET A 35 -41.30 -10.93 4.82
N GLU A 36 -41.54 -12.25 4.81
CA GLU A 36 -42.11 -12.96 3.65
C GLU A 36 -43.48 -12.43 3.22
N LYS A 37 -44.25 -11.85 4.15
CA LYS A 37 -45.59 -11.31 3.87
C LYS A 37 -45.57 -9.91 3.28
N LEU A 38 -44.45 -9.19 3.40
CA LEU A 38 -44.32 -7.83 2.89
C LEU A 38 -44.27 -7.84 1.36
N SER A 39 -44.90 -6.84 0.73
CA SER A 39 -44.69 -6.58 -0.70
C SER A 39 -43.26 -6.07 -0.96
N ASP A 40 -42.84 -6.04 -2.22
CA ASP A 40 -41.52 -5.50 -2.59
C ASP A 40 -41.39 -4.02 -2.21
N ASP A 41 -42.46 -3.24 -2.40
CA ASP A 41 -42.51 -1.82 -2.02
C ASP A 41 -42.43 -1.64 -0.49
N GLU A 42 -43.11 -2.49 0.28
CA GLU A 42 -43.06 -2.47 1.74
C GLU A 42 -41.67 -2.85 2.26
N LEU A 43 -41.01 -3.84 1.62
CA LEU A 43 -39.67 -4.27 1.99
C LEU A 43 -38.63 -3.19 1.67
N LYS A 44 -38.77 -2.49 0.54
CA LYS A 44 -37.97 -1.32 0.19
C LYS A 44 -38.22 -0.14 1.14
N ALA A 45 -39.48 0.08 1.55
CA ALA A 45 -39.84 1.15 2.48
C ALA A 45 -39.19 1.00 3.87
N LYS A 46 -38.77 -0.22 4.25
CA LYS A 46 -38.02 -0.45 5.49
C LYS A 46 -36.73 0.36 5.58
N THR A 47 -36.07 0.65 4.47
CA THR A 47 -34.84 1.46 4.46
C THR A 47 -35.11 2.89 4.93
N ALA A 48 -36.19 3.51 4.44
CA ALA A 48 -36.60 4.84 4.90
C ALA A 48 -37.08 4.82 6.36
N GLU A 49 -37.79 3.75 6.78
CA GLU A 49 -38.20 3.55 8.18
C GLU A 49 -36.98 3.48 9.12
N PHE A 50 -35.96 2.71 8.76
CA PHE A 50 -34.74 2.58 9.57
C PHE A 50 -33.94 3.89 9.64
N ARG A 51 -33.80 4.61 8.52
CA ARG A 51 -33.16 5.93 8.51
C ARG A 51 -33.87 6.91 9.46
N ALA A 52 -35.20 6.97 9.40
CA ALA A 52 -35.99 7.83 10.29
C ALA A 52 -35.91 7.40 11.78
N ARG A 53 -35.72 6.10 12.06
CA ARG A 53 -35.49 5.59 13.42
C ARG A 53 -34.11 5.99 13.96
N LEU A 54 -33.07 5.91 13.13
CA LEU A 54 -31.73 6.38 13.47
C LEU A 54 -31.71 7.89 13.74
N GLU A 55 -32.40 8.69 12.93
CA GLU A 55 -32.55 10.14 13.17
C GLU A 55 -33.24 10.46 14.51
N LYS A 56 -34.14 9.59 14.98
CA LYS A 56 -34.80 9.71 16.29
C LYS A 56 -33.95 9.23 17.46
N GLY A 57 -32.71 8.78 17.22
CA GLY A 57 -31.74 8.39 18.24
C GLY A 57 -31.70 6.89 18.57
N GLU A 58 -32.35 6.04 17.78
CA GLU A 58 -32.18 4.58 17.88
C GLU A 58 -30.76 4.18 17.41
N THR A 59 -30.14 3.17 18.04
CA THR A 59 -28.77 2.78 17.68
C THR A 59 -28.74 1.76 16.56
N LEU A 60 -27.66 1.76 15.78
CA LEU A 60 -27.49 0.84 14.67
C LEU A 60 -27.52 -0.64 15.12
N GLU A 61 -27.02 -0.94 16.31
CA GLU A 61 -26.98 -2.30 16.86
C GLU A 61 -28.38 -2.83 17.16
N SER A 62 -29.31 -1.97 17.57
CA SER A 62 -30.69 -2.38 17.87
C SER A 62 -31.46 -2.79 16.62
N LEU A 63 -31.08 -2.24 15.46
CA LEU A 63 -31.68 -2.54 14.16
C LEU A 63 -31.16 -3.84 13.54
N ILE A 64 -30.07 -4.42 14.04
CA ILE A 64 -29.42 -5.63 13.45
C ILE A 64 -30.45 -6.72 13.15
N PRO A 65 -31.34 -7.14 14.07
CA PRO A 65 -32.21 -8.27 13.80
C PRO A 65 -33.20 -8.01 12.65
N GLU A 66 -33.82 -6.83 12.65
CA GLU A 66 -34.80 -6.43 11.64
C GLU A 66 -34.13 -6.18 10.28
N ALA A 67 -33.04 -5.42 10.26
CA ALA A 67 -32.29 -5.11 9.04
C ALA A 67 -31.75 -6.38 8.37
N PHE A 68 -31.21 -7.33 9.15
CA PHE A 68 -30.70 -8.59 8.59
C PHE A 68 -31.83 -9.48 8.06
N ALA A 69 -33.01 -9.46 8.70
CA ALA A 69 -34.18 -10.17 8.18
C ALA A 69 -34.66 -9.58 6.85
N VAL A 70 -34.65 -8.24 6.71
CA VAL A 70 -34.98 -7.53 5.46
C VAL A 70 -34.01 -7.89 4.34
N VAL A 71 -32.70 -7.82 4.59
CA VAL A 71 -31.67 -8.15 3.59
C VAL A 71 -31.74 -9.61 3.18
N ARG A 72 -31.96 -10.53 4.14
CA ARG A 72 -32.13 -11.95 3.84
C ARG A 72 -33.32 -12.20 2.92
N GLU A 73 -34.47 -11.59 3.22
CA GLU A 73 -35.68 -11.78 2.41
C GLU A 73 -35.50 -11.17 1.01
N ALA A 74 -34.87 -9.98 0.92
CA ALA A 74 -34.52 -9.38 -0.36
C ALA A 74 -33.57 -10.27 -1.18
N SER A 75 -32.55 -10.88 -0.55
CA SER A 75 -31.65 -11.83 -1.22
C SER A 75 -32.38 -13.08 -1.73
N LYS A 76 -33.37 -13.58 -0.98
CA LYS A 76 -34.21 -14.70 -1.42
C LYS A 76 -35.05 -14.34 -2.64
N ARG A 77 -35.57 -13.11 -2.73
CA ARG A 77 -36.36 -12.63 -3.88
C ARG A 77 -35.50 -12.34 -5.11
N VAL A 78 -34.38 -11.65 -4.93
CA VAL A 78 -33.52 -11.19 -6.02
C VAL A 78 -32.62 -12.32 -6.54
N PHE A 79 -31.98 -13.08 -5.65
CA PHE A 79 -31.00 -14.09 -6.03
C PHE A 79 -31.49 -15.53 -5.88
N GLY A 80 -32.65 -15.76 -5.26
CA GLY A 80 -33.06 -17.12 -4.86
C GLY A 80 -32.19 -17.71 -3.75
N MET A 81 -31.37 -16.89 -3.07
CA MET A 81 -30.42 -17.33 -2.05
C MET A 81 -30.84 -16.83 -0.67
N ARG A 82 -31.21 -17.75 0.22
CA ARG A 82 -31.49 -17.44 1.63
C ARG A 82 -30.19 -17.51 2.44
N HIS A 83 -29.85 -16.44 3.17
CA HIS A 83 -28.68 -16.47 4.05
C HIS A 83 -28.74 -17.60 5.09
N PHE A 84 -27.68 -18.39 5.17
CA PHE A 84 -27.50 -19.39 6.22
C PHE A 84 -27.26 -18.75 7.59
N ASP A 85 -27.52 -19.50 8.66
CA ASP A 85 -27.30 -19.01 10.03
C ASP A 85 -25.84 -18.61 10.28
N VAL A 86 -24.89 -19.33 9.66
CA VAL A 86 -23.46 -18.99 9.75
C VAL A 86 -23.11 -17.70 9.03
N GLN A 87 -23.85 -17.33 7.99
CA GLN A 87 -23.69 -16.05 7.29
C GLN A 87 -24.26 -14.90 8.12
N LEU A 88 -25.37 -15.12 8.85
CA LEU A 88 -25.83 -14.13 9.83
C LEU A 88 -24.81 -13.91 10.95
N LEU A 89 -24.17 -14.98 11.44
CA LEU A 89 -23.07 -14.87 12.41
C LEU A 89 -21.92 -14.05 11.83
N GLY A 90 -21.48 -14.37 10.60
CA GLY A 90 -20.45 -13.61 9.90
C GLY A 90 -20.81 -12.13 9.72
N GLY A 91 -22.04 -11.82 9.31
CA GLY A 91 -22.51 -10.45 9.16
C GLY A 91 -22.50 -9.66 10.47
N MET A 92 -22.87 -10.29 11.59
CA MET A 92 -22.79 -9.67 12.91
C MET A 92 -21.34 -9.45 13.36
N VAL A 93 -20.44 -10.39 13.08
CA VAL A 93 -19.00 -10.24 13.34
C VAL A 93 -18.44 -9.06 12.54
N LEU A 94 -18.78 -8.95 11.26
CA LEU A 94 -18.34 -7.87 10.39
C LEU A 94 -18.93 -6.51 10.79
N ASN A 95 -20.09 -6.49 11.43
CA ASN A 95 -20.63 -5.27 12.01
C ASN A 95 -19.89 -4.87 13.32
N GLU A 96 -19.20 -5.77 13.99
CA GLU A 96 -18.27 -5.43 15.06
C GLU A 96 -16.89 -5.09 14.46
N ARG A 97 -15.97 -4.50 15.23
CA ARG A 97 -14.57 -4.28 14.79
C ARG A 97 -13.77 -5.59 14.82
N CYS A 98 -14.20 -6.56 14.03
CA CYS A 98 -13.71 -7.93 14.08
C CYS A 98 -13.43 -8.49 12.67
N ILE A 99 -12.69 -9.59 12.64
CA ILE A 99 -12.48 -10.41 11.45
C ILE A 99 -13.40 -11.64 11.51
N ALA A 100 -14.20 -11.85 10.47
CA ALA A 100 -14.96 -13.08 10.29
C ALA A 100 -14.12 -14.09 9.50
N GLU A 101 -13.59 -15.12 10.18
CA GLU A 101 -12.99 -16.25 9.48
C GLU A 101 -14.09 -17.18 8.99
N MET A 102 -14.32 -17.18 7.68
CA MET A 102 -15.30 -18.01 6.97
C MET A 102 -14.60 -18.73 5.82
N ARG A 103 -14.68 -20.06 5.82
CA ARG A 103 -14.04 -20.88 4.79
C ARG A 103 -14.55 -20.55 3.38
N THR A 104 -13.71 -20.80 2.38
CA THR A 104 -14.06 -20.60 0.99
C THR A 104 -15.31 -21.42 0.62
N GLY A 105 -16.26 -20.80 -0.08
CA GLY A 105 -17.56 -21.42 -0.40
C GLY A 105 -18.64 -21.26 0.68
N GLU A 106 -18.38 -20.61 1.81
CA GLU A 106 -19.42 -20.27 2.81
C GLU A 106 -20.25 -19.03 2.42
N GLY A 107 -19.97 -18.41 1.27
CA GLY A 107 -20.69 -17.22 0.76
C GLY A 107 -20.26 -15.92 1.43
N LYS A 108 -18.95 -15.61 1.38
CA LYS A 108 -18.36 -14.36 1.92
C LYS A 108 -18.98 -13.11 1.29
N THR A 109 -19.04 -13.03 -0.04
CA THR A 109 -19.66 -11.91 -0.77
C THR A 109 -21.11 -11.69 -0.35
N LEU A 110 -21.91 -12.76 -0.26
CA LEU A 110 -23.31 -12.65 0.19
C LEU A 110 -23.41 -12.25 1.66
N THR A 111 -22.49 -12.71 2.52
CA THR A 111 -22.43 -12.35 3.93
C THR A 111 -22.13 -10.86 4.12
N ALA A 112 -21.27 -10.27 3.29
CA ALA A 112 -20.90 -8.86 3.34
C ALA A 112 -22.07 -7.90 3.04
N THR A 113 -23.11 -8.36 2.34
CA THR A 113 -24.31 -7.54 2.08
C THR A 113 -25.03 -7.13 3.36
N LEU A 114 -25.00 -7.96 4.40
CA LEU A 114 -25.66 -7.71 5.68
C LEU A 114 -25.08 -6.49 6.42
N PRO A 115 -23.77 -6.45 6.77
CA PRO A 115 -23.18 -5.29 7.42
C PRO A 115 -23.07 -4.09 6.47
N ALA A 116 -22.90 -4.29 5.15
CA ALA A 116 -22.87 -3.19 4.19
C ALA A 116 -24.21 -2.44 4.17
N TYR A 117 -25.33 -3.15 4.04
CA TYR A 117 -26.67 -2.56 4.12
C TYR A 117 -26.88 -1.82 5.44
N LEU A 118 -26.59 -2.48 6.57
CA LEU A 118 -26.78 -1.89 7.88
C LEU A 118 -25.99 -0.58 8.04
N ASN A 119 -24.68 -0.59 7.75
CA ASN A 119 -23.84 0.61 7.94
C ASN A 119 -24.12 1.69 6.88
N ALA A 120 -24.65 1.34 5.71
CA ALA A 120 -25.10 2.29 4.70
C ALA A 120 -26.35 3.10 5.12
N LEU A 121 -27.11 2.63 6.13
CA LEU A 121 -28.25 3.37 6.67
C LEU A 121 -27.84 4.72 7.30
N THR A 122 -26.57 4.90 7.67
CA THR A 122 -26.09 6.18 8.22
C THR A 122 -25.92 7.27 7.16
N GLY A 123 -25.94 6.93 5.86
CA GLY A 123 -25.72 7.87 4.75
C GLY A 123 -24.28 8.40 4.64
N LYS A 124 -23.33 7.84 5.40
CA LYS A 124 -21.92 8.26 5.41
C LYS A 124 -21.03 7.49 4.43
N GLY A 125 -21.58 6.50 3.73
CA GLY A 125 -20.83 5.61 2.83
C GLY A 125 -20.23 4.38 3.50
N VAL A 126 -20.10 3.31 2.72
CA VAL A 126 -19.44 2.06 3.07
C VAL A 126 -18.44 1.70 1.97
N HIS A 127 -17.16 1.52 2.32
CA HIS A 127 -16.13 1.08 1.38
C HIS A 127 -15.93 -0.42 1.51
N VAL A 128 -16.32 -1.16 0.47
CA VAL A 128 -15.99 -2.58 0.32
C VAL A 128 -14.70 -2.69 -0.47
N VAL A 129 -13.69 -3.32 0.13
CA VAL A 129 -12.35 -3.42 -0.42
C VAL A 129 -12.10 -4.84 -0.93
N THR A 130 -11.68 -4.97 -2.17
CA THR A 130 -11.28 -6.24 -2.80
C THR A 130 -9.83 -6.20 -3.25
N VAL A 131 -9.29 -7.37 -3.62
CA VAL A 131 -7.87 -7.54 -4.00
C VAL A 131 -7.56 -6.96 -5.39
N ASN A 132 -8.56 -6.87 -6.29
CA ASN A 132 -8.38 -6.31 -7.62
C ASN A 132 -9.69 -5.71 -8.17
N ASP A 133 -9.56 -4.93 -9.24
CA ASP A 133 -10.66 -4.20 -9.89
C ASP A 133 -11.72 -5.15 -10.48
N TYR A 134 -11.30 -6.31 -11.00
CA TYR A 134 -12.24 -7.30 -11.54
C TYR A 134 -13.21 -7.80 -10.47
N LEU A 135 -12.70 -8.15 -9.28
CA LEU A 135 -13.54 -8.57 -8.16
C LEU A 135 -14.40 -7.42 -7.63
N ALA A 136 -13.86 -6.19 -7.58
CA ALA A 136 -14.60 -5.01 -7.15
C ALA A 136 -15.82 -4.79 -8.06
N GLN A 137 -15.59 -4.78 -9.38
CA GLN A 137 -16.63 -4.57 -10.38
C GLN A 137 -17.64 -5.72 -10.37
N ARG A 138 -17.17 -6.97 -10.37
CA ARG A 138 -18.04 -8.15 -10.35
C ARG A 138 -18.94 -8.16 -9.12
N ASP A 139 -18.38 -7.93 -7.93
CA ASP A 139 -19.15 -8.00 -6.69
C ASP A 139 -20.08 -6.80 -6.51
N ALA A 140 -19.69 -5.62 -7.02
CA ALA A 140 -20.57 -4.47 -7.08
C ALA A 140 -21.78 -4.73 -7.99
N GLU A 141 -21.55 -5.19 -9.23
CA GLU A 141 -22.63 -5.46 -10.19
C GLU A 141 -23.50 -6.64 -9.77
N ASN A 142 -22.92 -7.69 -9.17
CA ASN A 142 -23.69 -8.80 -8.62
C ASN A 142 -24.61 -8.36 -7.48
N ASN A 143 -24.16 -7.45 -6.61
CA ASN A 143 -24.95 -6.99 -5.46
C ASN A 143 -25.82 -5.77 -5.76
N ARG A 144 -25.59 -5.08 -6.89
CA ARG A 144 -26.37 -3.91 -7.32
C ARG A 144 -27.87 -4.19 -7.32
N PRO A 145 -28.39 -5.29 -7.92
CA PRO A 145 -29.82 -5.60 -7.88
C PRO A 145 -30.39 -5.71 -6.46
N LEU A 146 -29.63 -6.25 -5.49
CA LEU A 146 -30.06 -6.37 -4.10
C LEU A 146 -30.13 -5.00 -3.42
N PHE A 147 -29.09 -4.18 -3.56
CA PHE A 147 -29.02 -2.88 -2.92
C PHE A 147 -30.01 -1.90 -3.53
N GLU A 148 -30.16 -1.86 -4.85
CA GLU A 148 -31.13 -1.00 -5.53
C GLU A 148 -32.59 -1.44 -5.27
N PHE A 149 -32.83 -2.75 -5.12
CA PHE A 149 -34.12 -3.27 -4.65
C PHE A 149 -34.48 -2.70 -3.27
N LEU A 150 -33.49 -2.59 -2.37
CA LEU A 150 -33.64 -1.95 -1.06
C LEU A 150 -33.46 -0.41 -1.09
N GLY A 151 -33.34 0.21 -2.26
CA GLY A 151 -33.23 1.66 -2.40
C GLY A 151 -31.89 2.28 -1.98
N LEU A 152 -30.81 1.50 -1.97
CA LEU A 152 -29.45 1.98 -1.81
C LEU A 152 -28.73 2.09 -3.16
N THR A 153 -27.76 3.01 -3.24
CA THR A 153 -26.92 3.24 -4.42
C THR A 153 -25.59 2.49 -4.29
N VAL A 154 -25.07 2.00 -5.43
CA VAL A 154 -23.78 1.28 -5.51
C VAL A 154 -22.84 1.96 -6.49
N GLY A 155 -21.68 2.40 -5.97
CA GLY A 155 -20.58 3.01 -6.72
C GLY A 155 -19.43 2.04 -6.91
N ILE A 156 -18.65 2.22 -7.98
CA ILE A 156 -17.48 1.39 -8.30
C ILE A 156 -16.31 2.33 -8.56
N ASN A 157 -15.24 2.16 -7.80
CA ASN A 157 -13.99 2.87 -7.97
C ASN A 157 -12.96 1.95 -8.64
N MET A 158 -12.59 2.27 -9.88
CA MET A 158 -11.62 1.54 -10.69
C MET A 158 -10.45 2.44 -11.07
N SER A 159 -9.32 1.83 -11.41
CA SER A 159 -8.18 2.55 -11.93
C SER A 159 -8.53 3.30 -13.22
N GLY A 160 -7.99 4.52 -13.36
CA GLY A 160 -8.18 5.37 -14.54
C GLY A 160 -9.52 6.12 -14.61
N LEU A 161 -10.40 6.02 -13.62
CA LEU A 161 -11.62 6.83 -13.57
C LEU A 161 -11.30 8.33 -13.40
N PRO A 162 -11.96 9.23 -14.16
CA PRO A 162 -11.85 10.68 -13.95
C PRO A 162 -12.34 11.10 -12.55
N ALA A 163 -11.78 12.18 -12.00
CA ALA A 163 -12.13 12.68 -10.67
C ALA A 163 -13.65 12.92 -10.45
N PRO A 164 -14.43 13.46 -11.41
CA PRO A 164 -15.88 13.58 -11.25
C PRO A 164 -16.59 12.22 -11.11
N ALA A 165 -16.18 11.21 -11.88
CA ALA A 165 -16.75 9.87 -11.80
C ALA A 165 -16.37 9.18 -10.47
N LYS A 166 -15.14 9.41 -9.98
CA LYS A 166 -14.73 8.96 -8.63
C LYS A 166 -15.60 9.61 -7.55
N ARG A 167 -15.83 10.93 -7.63
CA ARG A 167 -16.76 11.62 -6.72
C ARG A 167 -18.14 10.99 -6.74
N GLU A 168 -18.71 10.69 -7.90
CA GLU A 168 -20.00 9.99 -7.99
C GLU A 168 -19.97 8.59 -7.37
N ALA A 169 -18.87 7.84 -7.53
CA ALA A 169 -18.70 6.53 -6.91
C ALA A 169 -18.63 6.61 -5.38
N TYR A 170 -17.88 7.57 -4.82
CA TYR A 170 -17.85 7.84 -3.38
C TYR A 170 -19.16 8.46 -2.87
N ASN A 171 -19.88 9.20 -3.73
CA ASN A 171 -21.33 9.55 -3.82
C ASN A 171 -22.33 8.48 -3.38
N ALA A 172 -22.02 7.21 -3.62
CA ALA A 172 -22.93 6.12 -3.35
C ALA A 172 -23.02 5.76 -1.85
N ASP A 173 -24.09 5.06 -1.47
CA ASP A 173 -24.24 4.50 -0.12
C ASP A 173 -23.18 3.41 0.14
N ILE A 174 -22.83 2.65 -0.91
CA ILE A 174 -21.84 1.58 -0.88
C ILE A 174 -20.91 1.75 -2.09
N THR A 175 -19.60 1.80 -1.85
CA THR A 175 -18.56 1.92 -2.87
C THR A 175 -17.70 0.67 -2.84
N TYR A 176 -17.50 0.04 -4.00
CA TYR A 176 -16.55 -1.06 -4.18
C TYR A 176 -15.28 -0.54 -4.84
N GLY A 177 -14.13 -1.05 -4.42
CA GLY A 177 -12.84 -0.66 -4.98
C GLY A 177 -11.70 -1.48 -4.40
N THR A 178 -10.48 -1.17 -4.82
CA THR A 178 -9.27 -1.82 -4.29
C THR A 178 -8.62 -0.97 -3.20
N ASN A 179 -7.80 -1.61 -2.38
CA ASN A 179 -6.97 -0.95 -1.38
C ASN A 179 -6.07 0.12 -2.02
N ASN A 180 -5.47 -0.17 -3.18
CA ASN A 180 -4.64 0.77 -3.93
C ASN A 180 -5.44 2.01 -4.34
N GLU A 181 -6.59 1.84 -5.01
CA GLU A 181 -7.39 2.99 -5.46
C GLU A 181 -7.86 3.85 -4.29
N TYR A 182 -8.34 3.23 -3.21
CA TYR A 182 -8.74 3.96 -2.00
C TYR A 182 -7.59 4.71 -1.34
N GLY A 183 -6.41 4.10 -1.24
CA GLY A 183 -5.25 4.72 -0.63
C GLY A 183 -4.66 5.85 -1.49
N PHE A 184 -4.57 5.67 -2.81
CA PHE A 184 -4.10 6.72 -3.71
C PHE A 184 -5.09 7.87 -3.86
N ASP A 185 -6.39 7.61 -3.88
CA ASP A 185 -7.39 8.67 -3.83
C ASP A 185 -7.27 9.49 -2.53
N TYR A 186 -7.01 8.84 -1.39
CA TYR A 186 -6.73 9.55 -0.14
C TYR A 186 -5.47 10.41 -0.23
N LEU A 187 -4.38 9.90 -0.79
CA LEU A 187 -3.16 10.69 -0.97
C LEU A 187 -3.39 11.89 -1.91
N ARG A 188 -4.12 11.69 -3.02
CA ARG A 188 -4.48 12.75 -3.97
C ARG A 188 -5.38 13.81 -3.33
N ASP A 189 -6.36 13.42 -2.52
CA ASP A 189 -7.23 14.36 -1.81
C ASP A 189 -6.47 15.26 -0.83
N ASN A 190 -5.40 14.74 -0.22
CA ASN A 190 -4.52 15.53 0.65
C ASN A 190 -3.49 16.37 -0.13
N MET A 191 -3.45 16.25 -1.46
CA MET A 191 -2.68 17.10 -2.38
C MET A 191 -3.57 18.05 -3.18
N ALA A 192 -4.89 17.97 -3.05
CA ALA A 192 -5.85 18.84 -3.74
C ALA A 192 -5.67 20.31 -3.32
N PHE A 193 -5.85 21.24 -4.26
CA PHE A 193 -5.73 22.68 -4.01
C PHE A 193 -7.06 23.33 -3.62
N SER A 194 -8.16 22.67 -3.92
CA SER A 194 -9.51 23.11 -3.56
C SER A 194 -10.32 21.96 -2.95
N PRO A 195 -11.27 22.24 -2.04
CA PRO A 195 -12.16 21.22 -1.49
C PRO A 195 -12.96 20.47 -2.57
N GLU A 196 -13.29 21.12 -3.69
CA GLU A 196 -14.09 20.56 -4.79
C GLU A 196 -13.33 19.53 -5.64
N GLU A 197 -11.99 19.56 -5.61
CA GLU A 197 -11.14 18.59 -6.27
C GLU A 197 -11.10 17.24 -5.54
N ARG A 198 -11.40 17.22 -4.23
CA ARG A 198 -11.42 15.98 -3.43
C ARG A 198 -12.45 14.99 -3.97
N VAL A 199 -12.07 13.72 -4.02
CA VAL A 199 -12.95 12.65 -4.51
C VAL A 199 -13.60 11.85 -3.39
N GLN A 200 -12.92 11.66 -2.26
CA GLN A 200 -13.43 10.88 -1.14
C GLN A 200 -14.32 11.71 -0.22
N ARG A 201 -15.18 10.99 0.50
CA ARG A 201 -15.89 11.49 1.67
C ARG A 201 -15.19 11.05 2.95
N LYS A 202 -15.67 11.52 4.09
CA LYS A 202 -15.15 11.11 5.40
C LYS A 202 -15.16 9.57 5.54
N LEU A 203 -14.03 9.00 5.95
CA LEU A 203 -13.83 7.55 6.06
C LEU A 203 -14.64 6.94 7.22
N HIS A 204 -15.80 6.34 6.90
CA HIS A 204 -16.75 5.83 7.89
C HIS A 204 -16.57 4.34 8.18
N TYR A 205 -16.88 3.46 7.22
CA TYR A 205 -16.79 2.00 7.41
C TYR A 205 -16.06 1.34 6.24
N ALA A 206 -14.99 0.60 6.55
CA ALA A 206 -14.29 -0.26 5.61
C ALA A 206 -14.59 -1.74 5.92
N LEU A 207 -15.07 -2.46 4.90
CA LEU A 207 -15.22 -3.91 4.90
C LEU A 207 -14.19 -4.51 3.94
N VAL A 208 -13.15 -5.12 4.49
CA VAL A 208 -12.04 -5.67 3.72
C VAL A 208 -12.31 -7.15 3.42
N ASP A 209 -12.56 -7.48 2.16
CA ASP A 209 -12.53 -8.87 1.70
C ASP A 209 -11.08 -9.34 1.59
N GLU A 210 -10.85 -10.63 1.86
CA GLU A 210 -9.52 -11.22 1.82
C GLU A 210 -8.49 -10.44 2.68
N VAL A 211 -8.93 -10.08 3.89
CA VAL A 211 -8.23 -9.18 4.81
C VAL A 211 -6.80 -9.60 5.13
N ASP A 212 -6.52 -10.90 5.12
CA ASP A 212 -5.19 -11.44 5.35
C ASP A 212 -4.21 -11.17 4.20
N SER A 213 -4.69 -11.01 2.97
CA SER A 213 -3.80 -10.55 1.91
C SER A 213 -3.63 -9.05 1.91
N ILE A 214 -4.71 -8.30 2.09
CA ILE A 214 -4.63 -6.84 2.01
C ILE A 214 -3.86 -6.27 3.20
N LEU A 215 -4.19 -6.69 4.43
CA LEU A 215 -3.63 -6.08 5.65
C LEU A 215 -2.33 -6.73 6.15
N ILE A 216 -1.90 -7.86 5.55
CA ILE A 216 -0.67 -8.57 5.94
C ILE A 216 0.28 -8.75 4.75
N ASP A 217 -0.18 -9.33 3.64
CA ASP A 217 0.69 -9.63 2.50
C ASP A 217 1.07 -8.36 1.70
N GLU A 218 0.09 -7.53 1.37
CA GLU A 218 0.26 -6.28 0.61
C GLU A 218 0.71 -5.11 1.49
N ALA A 219 0.44 -5.18 2.80
CA ALA A 219 0.89 -4.22 3.80
C ALA A 219 2.41 -4.23 4.05
N ARG A 220 3.20 -4.86 3.18
CA ARG A 220 4.67 -4.85 3.21
C ARG A 220 5.25 -3.59 2.57
N THR A 221 4.56 -3.01 1.60
CA THR A 221 5.01 -1.83 0.86
C THR A 221 4.06 -0.67 1.12
N PRO A 222 4.56 0.52 1.47
CA PRO A 222 3.73 1.72 1.57
C PRO A 222 3.22 2.15 0.20
N LEU A 223 2.12 2.90 0.19
CA LEU A 223 1.68 3.65 -0.98
C LEU A 223 2.47 4.96 -1.03
N ILE A 224 3.09 5.24 -2.19
CA ILE A 224 3.92 6.43 -2.38
C ILE A 224 3.52 7.10 -3.69
N ILE A 225 3.28 8.40 -3.64
CA ILE A 225 3.23 9.27 -4.81
C ILE A 225 4.58 9.98 -4.88
N SER A 226 5.33 9.69 -5.94
CA SER A 226 6.58 10.39 -6.24
C SER A 226 6.36 11.45 -7.31
N GLY A 227 7.15 12.51 -7.26
CA GLY A 227 7.21 13.52 -8.29
C GLY A 227 8.64 14.01 -8.50
N PRO A 228 8.89 14.77 -9.58
CA PRO A 228 10.21 15.36 -9.81
C PRO A 228 10.58 16.25 -8.62
N ALA A 229 11.80 16.08 -8.13
CA ALA A 229 12.41 16.98 -7.16
C ALA A 229 12.87 18.26 -7.85
N GLU A 230 13.10 19.29 -7.04
CA GLU A 230 13.86 20.45 -7.48
C GLU A 230 15.27 20.05 -7.91
N ASP A 231 15.91 20.89 -8.73
CA ASP A 231 17.20 20.57 -9.33
C ASP A 231 18.35 20.63 -8.30
N SER A 232 18.68 19.46 -7.72
CA SER A 232 19.82 19.28 -6.81
C SER A 232 21.16 19.02 -7.52
N SER A 233 21.22 19.17 -8.86
CA SER A 233 22.41 18.80 -9.65
C SER A 233 23.66 19.58 -9.25
N GLU A 234 23.51 20.85 -8.84
CA GLU A 234 24.65 21.66 -8.40
C GLU A 234 25.28 21.10 -7.13
N MET A 235 24.46 20.65 -6.17
CA MET A 235 24.94 20.05 -4.92
C MET A 235 25.70 18.76 -5.18
N TYR A 236 25.17 17.87 -6.02
CA TYR A 236 25.89 16.66 -6.42
C TYR A 236 27.26 16.96 -7.04
N ARG A 237 27.34 17.95 -7.93
CA ARG A 237 28.63 18.38 -8.53
C ARG A 237 29.60 18.98 -7.51
N LYS A 238 29.09 19.70 -6.50
CA LYS A 238 29.93 20.28 -5.43
C LYS A 238 30.46 19.18 -4.50
N VAL A 239 29.60 18.28 -4.06
CA VAL A 239 29.98 17.16 -3.17
C VAL A 239 30.92 16.18 -3.87
N ASP A 240 30.69 15.88 -5.16
CA ASP A 240 31.55 14.98 -5.93
C ASP A 240 33.02 15.43 -5.96
N LYS A 241 33.28 16.74 -6.04
CA LYS A 241 34.65 17.30 -6.00
C LYS A 241 35.36 17.09 -4.67
N ILE A 242 34.60 16.89 -3.58
CA ILE A 242 35.14 16.72 -2.23
C ILE A 242 35.62 15.27 -2.03
N ILE A 243 34.84 14.29 -2.50
CA ILE A 243 35.05 12.85 -2.24
C ILE A 243 36.47 12.35 -2.55
N PRO A 244 37.12 12.72 -3.67
CA PRO A 244 38.48 12.26 -4.00
C PRO A 244 39.56 12.64 -2.98
N HIS A 245 39.30 13.61 -2.08
CA HIS A 245 40.23 14.01 -1.02
C HIS A 245 40.18 13.07 0.20
N LEU A 246 39.23 12.12 0.24
CA LEU A 246 39.10 11.16 1.32
C LEU A 246 39.95 9.91 1.07
N LEU A 247 40.59 9.40 2.11
CA LEU A 247 41.47 8.23 2.04
C LEU A 247 40.71 6.97 2.49
N ARG A 248 40.73 5.92 1.67
CA ARG A 248 40.15 4.61 2.05
C ARG A 248 41.06 3.88 3.03
N GLN A 249 40.49 3.24 4.05
CA GLN A 249 41.17 2.24 4.89
C GLN A 249 40.58 0.83 4.72
N GLU A 250 41.38 -0.19 5.05
CA GLU A 250 41.04 -1.60 4.81
C GLU A 250 39.92 -2.13 5.69
N LYS A 251 39.83 -1.70 6.95
CA LYS A 251 38.84 -2.17 7.92
C LYS A 251 38.26 -1.01 8.71
N GLU A 252 37.07 -1.19 9.25
CA GLU A 252 36.47 -0.24 10.18
C GLU A 252 37.27 -0.17 11.48
N ASP A 253 37.28 1.01 12.11
CA ASP A 253 37.95 1.19 13.39
C ASP A 253 37.26 0.34 14.47
N SER A 254 38.06 -0.37 15.26
CA SER A 254 37.61 -1.25 16.34
C SER A 254 38.63 -1.26 17.48
N ASP A 255 38.28 -1.85 18.62
CA ASP A 255 39.22 -2.03 19.75
C ASP A 255 40.53 -2.74 19.38
N THR A 256 40.54 -3.48 18.25
CA THR A 256 41.68 -4.28 17.78
C THR A 256 42.38 -3.71 16.54
N PHE A 257 41.81 -2.68 15.91
CA PHE A 257 42.33 -2.10 14.67
C PHE A 257 41.94 -0.62 14.57
N GLN A 258 42.93 0.26 14.48
CA GLN A 258 42.75 1.66 14.10
C GLN A 258 43.59 1.93 12.86
N GLY A 259 42.94 2.35 11.77
CA GLY A 259 43.62 2.71 10.53
C GLY A 259 44.12 4.16 10.52
N GLU A 260 44.49 4.70 9.36
CA GLU A 260 44.75 6.14 9.11
C GLU A 260 43.76 6.76 8.10
N GLY A 261 42.77 5.99 7.63
CA GLY A 261 41.86 6.43 6.58
C GLY A 261 40.62 7.17 7.11
N HIS A 262 39.94 7.79 6.16
CA HIS A 262 38.73 8.58 6.34
C HIS A 262 37.45 7.73 6.19
N PHE A 263 37.49 6.60 5.47
CA PHE A 263 36.34 5.70 5.35
C PHE A 263 36.76 4.25 5.13
N SER A 264 35.88 3.31 5.52
CA SER A 264 36.00 1.87 5.23
C SER A 264 34.85 1.40 4.34
N VAL A 265 35.03 0.26 3.68
CA VAL A 265 34.06 -0.31 2.73
C VAL A 265 33.75 -1.74 3.13
N ASP A 266 32.47 -2.05 3.31
CA ASP A 266 31.97 -3.42 3.42
C ASP A 266 31.44 -3.87 2.06
N GLU A 267 32.27 -4.61 1.33
CA GLU A 267 31.93 -5.12 -0.01
C GLU A 267 30.81 -6.18 0.03
N LYS A 268 30.61 -6.88 1.16
CA LYS A 268 29.53 -7.87 1.29
C LYS A 268 28.18 -7.20 1.50
N ALA A 269 28.15 -6.17 2.34
CA ALA A 269 26.95 -5.37 2.56
C ALA A 269 26.73 -4.29 1.49
N ARG A 270 27.74 -4.03 0.63
CA ARG A 270 27.80 -2.90 -0.29
C ARG A 270 27.52 -1.57 0.42
N GLN A 271 28.20 -1.37 1.56
CA GLN A 271 28.09 -0.16 2.38
C GLN A 271 29.46 0.51 2.55
N VAL A 272 29.43 1.82 2.77
CA VAL A 272 30.61 2.64 3.05
C VAL A 272 30.40 3.31 4.40
N ASN A 273 31.36 3.15 5.32
CA ASN A 273 31.30 3.69 6.68
C ASN A 273 32.37 4.79 6.82
N LEU A 274 31.96 5.99 7.22
CA LEU A 274 32.89 7.07 7.54
C LEU A 274 33.53 6.84 8.91
N THR A 275 34.84 7.07 9.02
CA THR A 275 35.51 7.11 10.33
C THR A 275 35.30 8.48 10.98
N GLU A 276 35.53 8.62 12.29
CA GLU A 276 35.45 9.93 12.97
C GLU A 276 36.36 10.97 12.32
N ARG A 277 37.55 10.56 11.88
CA ARG A 277 38.50 11.42 11.16
C ARG A 277 37.98 11.84 9.79
N GLY A 278 37.39 10.90 9.06
CA GLY A 278 36.75 11.21 7.79
C GLY A 278 35.58 12.16 7.94
N LEU A 279 34.85 12.07 9.05
CA LEU A 279 33.78 13.01 9.38
C LEU A 279 34.34 14.44 9.55
N VAL A 280 35.33 14.61 10.41
CA VAL A 280 35.95 15.93 10.63
C VAL A 280 36.53 16.49 9.33
N GLN A 281 37.24 15.66 8.57
CA GLN A 281 37.84 16.07 7.30
C GLN A 281 36.77 16.51 6.28
N ILE A 282 35.62 15.84 6.24
CA ILE A 282 34.55 16.22 5.30
C ILE A 282 33.82 17.48 5.76
N GLU A 283 33.60 17.66 7.06
CA GLU A 283 33.01 18.88 7.63
C GLU A 283 33.89 20.10 7.31
N GLU A 284 35.21 20.01 7.51
CA GLU A 284 36.16 21.08 7.14
C GLU A 284 36.14 21.40 5.64
N LEU A 285 36.06 20.37 4.77
CA LEU A 285 36.00 20.56 3.32
C LEU A 285 34.68 21.18 2.86
N LEU A 286 33.57 20.83 3.52
CA LEU A 286 32.24 21.41 3.25
C LEU A 286 32.19 22.89 3.65
N VAL A 287 32.75 23.24 4.81
CA VAL A 287 32.87 24.64 5.27
C VAL A 287 33.76 25.44 4.32
N ALA A 288 34.91 24.90 3.91
CA ALA A 288 35.84 25.57 2.99
C ALA A 288 35.22 25.86 1.60
N GLN A 289 34.21 25.10 1.19
CA GLN A 289 33.46 25.31 -0.06
C GLN A 289 32.20 26.19 0.13
N GLY A 290 31.93 26.66 1.35
CA GLY A 290 30.75 27.46 1.69
C GLY A 290 29.44 26.68 1.60
N ILE A 291 29.48 25.35 1.79
CA ILE A 291 28.31 24.47 1.75
C ILE A 291 27.69 24.29 3.15
N MET A 292 28.50 24.42 4.20
CA MET A 292 28.11 24.27 5.61
C MET A 292 28.69 25.43 6.43
N GLU A 293 28.00 25.87 7.49
CA GLU A 293 28.45 26.96 8.36
C GLU A 293 29.51 26.51 9.38
N GLU A 294 30.34 27.45 9.84
CA GLU A 294 31.39 27.17 10.84
C GLU A 294 30.77 26.77 12.20
N GLY A 295 31.12 25.58 12.70
CA GLY A 295 30.65 25.05 13.98
C GLY A 295 29.42 24.14 13.89
N GLU A 296 28.84 23.97 12.70
CA GLU A 296 27.82 22.95 12.45
C GLU A 296 28.43 21.56 12.25
N SER A 297 27.68 20.52 12.61
CA SER A 297 28.06 19.13 12.33
C SER A 297 27.20 18.54 11.21
N LEU A 298 27.80 17.65 10.44
CA LEU A 298 27.12 16.85 9.41
C LEU A 298 26.08 15.88 10.01
N TYR A 299 26.19 15.55 11.30
CA TYR A 299 25.19 14.78 12.04
C TYR A 299 24.09 15.65 12.69
N SER A 300 24.09 16.97 12.44
CA SER A 300 22.99 17.83 12.85
C SER A 300 21.71 17.46 12.09
N PRO A 301 20.53 17.50 12.73
CA PRO A 301 19.26 17.24 12.05
C PRO A 301 18.99 18.16 10.85
N THR A 302 19.59 19.35 10.82
CA THR A 302 19.50 20.31 9.69
C THR A 302 20.28 19.87 8.45
N ASN A 303 21.34 19.07 8.62
CA ASN A 303 22.28 18.71 7.56
C ASN A 303 22.12 17.27 7.03
N ILE A 304 20.99 16.62 7.32
CA ILE A 304 20.72 15.22 6.93
C ILE A 304 20.74 15.04 5.41
N MET A 305 20.19 15.98 4.64
CA MET A 305 20.21 15.96 3.16
C MET A 305 21.66 15.98 2.64
N LEU A 306 22.50 16.83 3.23
CA LEU A 306 23.91 16.96 2.86
C LEU A 306 24.70 15.68 3.18
N MET A 307 24.43 15.08 4.34
CA MET A 307 24.99 13.78 4.72
C MET A 307 24.61 12.69 3.71
N HIS A 308 23.35 12.67 3.28
CA HIS A 308 22.89 11.74 2.25
C HIS A 308 23.67 11.92 0.93
N HIS A 309 23.78 13.14 0.40
CA HIS A 309 24.56 13.41 -0.82
C HIS A 309 26.03 12.97 -0.68
N VAL A 310 26.64 13.24 0.47
CA VAL A 310 28.00 12.79 0.80
C VAL A 310 28.12 11.28 0.75
N THR A 311 27.24 10.55 1.44
CA THR A 311 27.29 9.08 1.47
C THR A 311 26.98 8.45 0.12
N ALA A 312 26.04 8.99 -0.64
CA ALA A 312 25.75 8.57 -2.01
C ALA A 312 26.97 8.75 -2.92
N ALA A 313 27.64 9.91 -2.85
CA ALA A 313 28.86 10.18 -3.58
C ALA A 313 30.03 9.27 -3.16
N LEU A 314 30.24 9.05 -1.86
CA LEU A 314 31.23 8.08 -1.37
C LEU A 314 30.96 6.67 -1.90
N ARG A 315 29.70 6.21 -1.89
CA ARG A 315 29.31 4.90 -2.44
C ARG A 315 29.58 4.84 -3.94
N ALA A 316 29.19 5.86 -4.70
CA ALA A 316 29.44 5.94 -6.13
C ALA A 316 30.94 5.84 -6.46
N HIS A 317 31.80 6.50 -5.69
CA HIS A 317 33.26 6.42 -5.87
C HIS A 317 33.87 5.08 -5.42
N ALA A 318 33.46 4.56 -4.27
CA ALA A 318 34.14 3.44 -3.62
C ALA A 318 33.62 2.05 -4.01
N LEU A 319 32.34 1.93 -4.34
CA LEU A 319 31.67 0.63 -4.57
C LEU A 319 31.28 0.40 -6.03
N PHE A 320 30.96 1.45 -6.78
CA PHE A 320 30.44 1.31 -8.15
C PHE A 320 31.53 1.63 -9.16
N THR A 321 31.87 0.63 -9.96
CA THR A 321 32.99 0.68 -10.90
C THR A 321 32.50 0.74 -12.34
N ARG A 322 33.05 1.71 -13.08
CA ARG A 322 32.81 1.86 -14.51
C ARG A 322 33.32 0.62 -15.27
N ASP A 323 32.57 0.24 -16.29
CA ASP A 323 32.75 -0.94 -17.15
C ASP A 323 32.56 -2.30 -16.45
N VAL A 324 32.10 -2.30 -15.19
CA VAL A 324 31.73 -3.52 -14.44
C VAL A 324 30.29 -3.42 -13.96
N ASP A 325 29.98 -2.42 -13.13
CA ASP A 325 28.63 -2.20 -12.57
C ASP A 325 27.76 -1.35 -13.50
N TYR A 326 28.38 -0.50 -14.31
CA TYR A 326 27.73 0.35 -15.31
C TYR A 326 28.67 0.75 -16.42
N ILE A 327 28.11 1.24 -17.53
CA ILE A 327 28.83 1.90 -18.60
C ILE A 327 28.25 3.30 -18.83
N VAL A 328 29.08 4.21 -19.33
CA VAL A 328 28.62 5.53 -19.79
C VAL A 328 28.57 5.50 -21.31
N LYS A 329 27.39 5.71 -21.87
CA LYS A 329 27.17 5.71 -23.32
C LYS A 329 26.23 6.85 -23.70
N ASP A 330 26.58 7.58 -24.77
CA ASP A 330 25.79 8.70 -25.30
C ASP A 330 25.47 9.79 -24.26
N GLY A 331 26.31 9.94 -23.24
CA GLY A 331 26.07 10.88 -22.15
C GLY A 331 25.00 10.40 -21.16
N GLU A 332 24.80 9.09 -21.01
CA GLU A 332 23.92 8.48 -20.00
C GLU A 332 24.64 7.32 -19.27
N VAL A 333 24.30 7.13 -18.00
CA VAL A 333 24.77 6.00 -17.18
C VAL A 333 23.82 4.81 -17.38
N ILE A 334 24.34 3.69 -17.87
CA ILE A 334 23.58 2.46 -18.11
C ILE A 334 24.11 1.34 -17.22
N ILE A 335 23.24 0.81 -16.34
CA ILE A 335 23.61 -0.26 -15.41
C ILE A 335 23.92 -1.55 -16.17
N VAL A 336 24.96 -2.26 -15.75
CA VAL A 336 25.31 -3.59 -16.26
C VAL A 336 24.96 -4.63 -15.21
N ASP A 337 24.25 -5.68 -15.63
CA ASP A 337 23.95 -6.81 -14.77
C ASP A 337 25.23 -7.64 -14.53
N GLU A 338 25.67 -7.74 -13.29
CA GLU A 338 26.92 -8.39 -12.88
C GLU A 338 26.98 -9.89 -13.23
N HIS A 339 25.83 -10.56 -13.31
CA HIS A 339 25.78 -12.01 -13.57
C HIS A 339 25.76 -12.33 -15.07
N THR A 340 25.16 -11.44 -15.88
CA THR A 340 24.93 -11.68 -17.30
C THR A 340 25.78 -10.80 -18.22
N GLY A 341 26.40 -9.75 -17.68
CA GLY A 341 27.14 -8.72 -18.43
C GLY A 341 26.25 -7.91 -19.39
N ARG A 342 24.93 -7.98 -19.23
CA ARG A 342 23.96 -7.30 -20.11
C ARG A 342 23.68 -5.90 -19.61
N THR A 343 23.60 -4.95 -20.54
CA THR A 343 23.18 -3.58 -20.26
C THR A 343 21.67 -3.52 -19.98
N MET A 344 21.29 -2.95 -18.84
CA MET A 344 19.91 -2.75 -18.41
C MET A 344 19.45 -1.32 -18.69
N GLN A 345 19.09 -1.04 -19.95
CA GLN A 345 18.55 0.27 -20.35
C GLN A 345 17.23 0.56 -19.62
N GLY A 346 17.06 1.81 -19.15
CA GLY A 346 15.89 2.26 -18.40
C GLY A 346 15.88 1.91 -16.91
N ARG A 347 16.92 1.22 -16.39
CA ARG A 347 17.06 0.99 -14.94
C ARG A 347 17.98 2.03 -14.31
N ARG A 348 17.56 2.49 -13.13
CA ARG A 348 18.33 3.42 -12.28
C ARG A 348 18.54 2.84 -10.90
N TRP A 349 19.60 3.28 -10.23
CA TRP A 349 19.74 3.06 -8.79
C TRP A 349 18.92 4.10 -8.04
N SER A 350 18.25 3.68 -6.98
CA SER A 350 17.51 4.56 -6.07
C SER A 350 18.45 5.31 -5.12
N ASP A 351 17.88 6.21 -4.30
CA ASP A 351 18.55 6.80 -3.13
C ASP A 351 19.74 7.70 -3.50
N GLY A 352 19.55 8.55 -4.53
CA GLY A 352 20.55 9.50 -5.02
C GLY A 352 21.82 8.90 -5.63
N LEU A 353 21.95 7.57 -5.61
CA LEU A 353 23.15 6.88 -6.06
C LEU A 353 23.36 7.00 -7.57
N HIS A 354 22.28 6.99 -8.36
CA HIS A 354 22.40 7.15 -9.81
C HIS A 354 22.89 8.55 -10.17
N GLN A 355 22.34 9.57 -9.50
CA GLN A 355 22.76 10.97 -9.62
C GLN A 355 24.20 11.17 -9.17
N ALA A 356 24.61 10.51 -8.09
CA ALA A 356 25.99 10.52 -7.63
C ALA A 356 26.96 9.88 -8.64
N VAL A 357 26.55 8.80 -9.33
CA VAL A 357 27.36 8.19 -10.41
C VAL A 357 27.37 9.09 -11.65
N GLU A 358 26.24 9.71 -12.01
CA GLU A 358 26.19 10.71 -13.09
C GLU A 358 27.14 11.89 -12.81
N ALA A 359 27.16 12.40 -11.58
CA ALA A 359 28.06 13.45 -11.13
C ALA A 359 29.54 13.02 -11.22
N LYS A 360 29.87 11.84 -10.69
CA LYS A 360 31.22 11.23 -10.73
C LYS A 360 31.76 11.12 -12.15
N GLU A 361 30.92 10.78 -13.10
CA GLU A 361 31.32 10.59 -14.51
C GLU A 361 31.23 11.87 -15.34
N GLY A 362 30.80 12.99 -14.75
CA GLY A 362 30.63 14.28 -15.43
C GLY A 362 29.50 14.28 -16.47
N VAL A 363 28.48 13.45 -16.24
CA VAL A 363 27.30 13.29 -17.10
C VAL A 363 26.22 14.32 -16.70
N ASP A 364 25.24 14.54 -17.58
CA ASP A 364 24.07 15.35 -17.20
C ASP A 364 23.29 14.65 -16.10
N ILE A 365 23.07 15.35 -14.99
CA ILE A 365 22.46 14.77 -13.80
C ILE A 365 20.96 14.94 -13.94
N GLN A 366 20.22 13.85 -13.82
CA GLN A 366 18.77 13.92 -13.88
C GLN A 366 18.18 14.16 -12.50
N ASN A 367 17.14 15.01 -12.45
CA ASN A 367 16.45 15.29 -11.18
C ASN A 367 16.01 14.01 -10.49
N GLU A 368 16.12 14.02 -9.17
CA GLU A 368 15.63 12.93 -8.35
C GLU A 368 14.11 12.88 -8.35
N ASN A 369 13.57 11.70 -8.07
CA ASN A 369 12.18 11.59 -7.68
C ASN A 369 12.11 11.70 -6.16
N GLN A 370 11.28 12.60 -5.65
CA GLN A 370 11.02 12.76 -4.22
C GLN A 370 9.62 12.25 -3.85
N THR A 371 9.48 11.80 -2.62
CA THR A 371 8.19 11.40 -2.03
C THR A 371 7.32 12.64 -1.80
N LEU A 372 6.24 12.80 -2.55
CA LEU A 372 5.27 13.89 -2.35
C LEU A 372 4.24 13.55 -1.28
N ALA A 373 3.76 12.32 -1.30
CA ALA A 373 2.80 11.81 -0.34
C ALA A 373 3.03 10.32 -0.15
N SER A 374 2.87 9.84 1.08
CA SER A 374 3.03 8.42 1.38
C SER A 374 2.12 8.02 2.53
N ILE A 375 1.61 6.80 2.52
CA ILE A 375 0.89 6.20 3.65
C ILE A 375 1.01 4.67 3.60
N THR A 376 1.16 4.03 4.76
CA THR A 376 1.06 2.57 4.85
C THR A 376 -0.39 2.12 4.87
N PHE A 377 -0.69 0.92 4.35
CA PHE A 377 -2.04 0.35 4.46
C PHE A 377 -2.51 0.25 5.91
N GLN A 378 -1.59 -0.09 6.81
CA GLN A 378 -1.83 -0.14 8.24
C GLN A 378 -2.45 1.16 8.75
N ASN A 379 -1.79 2.28 8.49
CA ASN A 379 -2.24 3.58 8.95
C ASN A 379 -3.45 4.10 8.17
N TYR A 380 -3.54 3.83 6.87
CA TYR A 380 -4.73 4.17 6.08
C TYR A 380 -6.01 3.52 6.64
N PHE A 381 -6.00 2.21 6.88
CA PHE A 381 -7.18 1.52 7.39
C PHE A 381 -7.51 1.87 8.84
N ARG A 382 -6.53 2.34 9.63
CA ARG A 382 -6.76 2.87 10.98
C ARG A 382 -7.53 4.20 11.00
N LEU A 383 -7.61 4.93 9.87
CA LEU A 383 -8.35 6.19 9.78
C LEU A 383 -9.87 5.99 9.79
N TYR A 384 -10.37 4.82 9.41
CA TYR A 384 -11.80 4.54 9.36
C TYR A 384 -12.43 4.54 10.76
N GLU A 385 -13.63 5.15 10.88
CA GLU A 385 -14.41 5.09 12.13
C GLU A 385 -14.73 3.64 12.52
N LYS A 386 -14.84 2.73 11.55
CA LYS A 386 -15.02 1.30 11.78
C LYS A 386 -14.34 0.49 10.67
N LEU A 387 -13.62 -0.55 11.07
CA LEU A 387 -12.91 -1.47 10.21
C LEU A 387 -13.33 -2.89 10.55
N ALA A 388 -13.62 -3.69 9.53
CA ALA A 388 -13.88 -5.11 9.65
C ALA A 388 -13.35 -5.83 8.41
N GLY A 389 -13.21 -7.15 8.50
CA GLY A 389 -12.77 -7.92 7.34
C GLY A 389 -13.18 -9.39 7.40
N MET A 390 -13.10 -10.05 6.25
CA MET A 390 -13.42 -11.46 6.12
C MET A 390 -12.31 -12.18 5.36
N THR A 391 -12.07 -13.43 5.73
CA THR A 391 -11.13 -14.31 5.02
C THR A 391 -11.38 -15.76 5.43
N GLY A 392 -10.80 -16.72 4.70
CA GLY A 392 -10.83 -18.13 5.10
C GLY A 392 -9.78 -18.54 6.12
N THR A 393 -8.81 -17.68 6.43
CA THR A 393 -7.57 -18.08 7.10
C THR A 393 -6.97 -17.01 8.02
N ALA A 394 -7.76 -16.34 8.86
CA ALA A 394 -7.29 -15.25 9.72
C ALA A 394 -6.69 -15.69 11.07
N ASP A 395 -7.07 -16.86 11.60
CA ASP A 395 -6.74 -17.29 12.97
C ASP A 395 -5.23 -17.37 13.22
N THR A 396 -4.43 -17.64 12.18
CA THR A 396 -2.95 -17.66 12.30
C THR A 396 -2.38 -16.28 12.64
N GLU A 397 -2.98 -15.22 12.08
CA GLU A 397 -2.53 -13.83 12.24
C GLU A 397 -3.38 -13.04 13.24
N ALA A 398 -4.22 -13.72 14.04
CA ALA A 398 -5.15 -13.07 14.97
C ALA A 398 -4.45 -12.12 15.95
N PHE A 399 -3.20 -12.42 16.34
CA PHE A 399 -2.39 -11.53 17.17
C PHE A 399 -1.95 -10.27 16.44
N GLU A 400 -1.54 -10.37 15.16
CA GLU A 400 -1.15 -9.22 14.33
C GLU A 400 -2.36 -8.31 14.09
N PHE A 401 -3.51 -8.88 13.72
CA PHE A 401 -4.77 -8.12 13.55
C PHE A 401 -5.18 -7.36 14.82
N SER A 402 -5.10 -8.00 15.99
CA SER A 402 -5.47 -7.38 17.26
C SER A 402 -4.46 -6.32 17.71
N SER A 403 -3.17 -6.56 17.51
CA SER A 403 -2.12 -5.63 17.94
C SER A 403 -2.07 -4.35 17.09
N ILE A 404 -2.11 -4.49 15.77
CA ILE A 404 -2.00 -3.38 14.80
C ILE A 404 -3.34 -2.68 14.61
N TYR A 405 -4.38 -3.43 14.24
CA TYR A 405 -5.66 -2.87 13.78
C TYR A 405 -6.76 -2.86 14.85
N LYS A 406 -6.50 -3.45 16.03
CA LYS A 406 -7.51 -3.69 17.08
C LYS A 406 -8.68 -4.55 16.59
N LEU A 407 -8.41 -5.46 15.66
CA LEU A 407 -9.41 -6.38 15.11
C LEU A 407 -9.28 -7.75 15.78
N ASP A 408 -10.34 -8.18 16.46
CA ASP A 408 -10.42 -9.53 17.02
C ASP A 408 -10.83 -10.53 15.93
N THR A 409 -10.19 -11.70 15.88
CA THR A 409 -10.55 -12.76 14.93
C THR A 409 -11.59 -13.71 15.54
N VAL A 410 -12.71 -13.90 14.84
CA VAL A 410 -13.80 -14.79 15.22
C VAL A 410 -13.91 -15.89 14.17
N VAL A 411 -13.64 -17.14 14.57
CA VAL A 411 -13.76 -18.29 13.68
C VAL A 411 -15.22 -18.72 13.62
N VAL A 412 -15.87 -18.41 12.49
CA VAL A 412 -17.27 -18.74 12.24
C VAL A 412 -17.38 -20.23 11.88
N PRO A 413 -18.32 -20.98 12.46
CA PRO A 413 -18.51 -22.38 12.11
C PRO A 413 -18.93 -22.52 10.64
N THR A 414 -18.58 -23.64 10.00
CA THR A 414 -19.04 -23.97 8.65
C THR A 414 -20.53 -24.36 8.66
N ASN A 415 -21.23 -24.09 7.57
CA ASN A 415 -22.64 -24.47 7.42
C ASN A 415 -22.83 -26.00 7.47
N ARG A 416 -21.89 -26.73 6.85
CA ARG A 416 -21.85 -28.20 6.82
C ARG A 416 -20.52 -28.71 7.39
N PRO A 417 -20.47 -29.93 7.96
CA PRO A 417 -19.22 -30.51 8.45
C PRO A 417 -18.18 -30.65 7.33
N MET A 418 -16.94 -30.19 7.56
CA MET A 418 -15.87 -30.36 6.59
C MET A 418 -15.29 -31.78 6.64
N ILE A 419 -15.29 -32.48 5.50
CA ILE A 419 -14.86 -33.88 5.35
C ILE A 419 -13.66 -34.06 4.39
N ARG A 420 -13.02 -32.96 3.95
CA ARG A 420 -11.84 -32.99 3.08
C ARG A 420 -10.72 -33.79 3.72
N LYS A 421 -10.08 -34.65 2.92
CA LYS A 421 -8.94 -35.48 3.33
C LYS A 421 -7.63 -34.75 3.05
N ASP A 422 -7.04 -34.13 4.08
CA ASP A 422 -5.70 -33.54 4.00
C ASP A 422 -4.65 -34.61 4.27
N MET A 423 -3.96 -35.04 3.20
CA MET A 423 -2.95 -36.11 3.24
C MET A 423 -1.59 -35.56 3.72
N PRO A 424 -0.73 -36.41 4.31
CA PRO A 424 0.63 -36.02 4.68
C PRO A 424 1.44 -35.53 3.48
N ASP A 425 2.45 -34.69 3.76
CA ASP A 425 3.35 -34.19 2.73
C ASP A 425 4.28 -35.31 2.25
N LEU A 426 4.57 -35.35 0.94
CA LEU A 426 5.57 -36.24 0.34
C LEU A 426 6.84 -35.44 0.05
N VAL A 427 7.97 -35.87 0.62
CA VAL A 427 9.26 -35.20 0.44
C VAL A 427 10.21 -36.07 -0.39
N TYR A 428 10.72 -35.51 -1.48
CA TYR A 428 11.64 -36.12 -2.43
C TYR A 428 13.04 -35.50 -2.31
N MET A 429 14.04 -36.23 -2.79
CA MET A 429 15.42 -35.74 -2.78
C MET A 429 15.65 -34.67 -3.84
N THR A 430 15.10 -34.88 -5.03
CA THR A 430 15.29 -33.99 -6.19
C THR A 430 13.96 -33.44 -6.71
N GLU A 431 14.02 -32.30 -7.38
CA GLU A 431 12.84 -31.72 -8.02
C GLU A 431 12.28 -32.59 -9.15
N ALA A 432 13.14 -33.29 -9.89
CA ALA A 432 12.72 -34.17 -10.98
C ALA A 432 11.85 -35.35 -10.50
N GLU A 433 12.23 -35.98 -9.39
CA GLU A 433 11.45 -37.06 -8.77
C GLU A 433 10.10 -36.54 -8.24
N LYS A 434 10.11 -35.37 -7.61
CA LYS A 434 8.91 -34.67 -7.15
C LYS A 434 7.93 -34.48 -8.30
N ILE A 435 8.38 -33.91 -9.42
CA ILE A 435 7.52 -33.62 -10.57
C ILE A 435 6.98 -34.93 -11.17
N GLN A 436 7.80 -35.97 -11.34
CA GLN A 436 7.30 -37.25 -11.85
C GLN A 436 6.21 -37.86 -10.95
N ALA A 437 6.36 -37.78 -9.64
CA ALA A 437 5.33 -38.25 -8.71
C ALA A 437 4.04 -37.43 -8.79
N ILE A 438 4.14 -36.11 -9.04
CA ILE A 438 2.97 -35.25 -9.28
C ILE A 438 2.25 -35.67 -10.57
N ILE A 439 2.98 -35.91 -11.66
CA ILE A 439 2.40 -36.34 -12.94
C ILE A 439 1.67 -37.68 -12.79
N GLU A 440 2.24 -38.63 -12.04
CA GLU A 440 1.60 -39.93 -11.80
C GLU A 440 0.32 -39.80 -10.96
N ASP A 441 0.31 -38.99 -9.88
CA ASP A 441 -0.93 -38.74 -9.13
C ASP A 441 -1.98 -38.06 -10.02
N ILE A 442 -1.61 -37.07 -10.84
CA ILE A 442 -2.55 -36.43 -11.78
C ILE A 442 -3.13 -37.46 -12.76
N ARG A 443 -2.30 -38.37 -13.30
CA ARG A 443 -2.74 -39.44 -14.21
C ARG A 443 -3.75 -40.37 -13.55
N ASP A 444 -3.46 -40.85 -12.34
CA ASP A 444 -4.35 -41.74 -11.61
C ASP A 444 -5.70 -41.07 -11.28
N ARG A 445 -5.67 -39.80 -10.87
CA ARG A 445 -6.85 -39.00 -10.52
C ARG A 445 -7.72 -38.75 -11.76
N THR A 446 -7.11 -38.31 -12.85
CA THR A 446 -7.81 -38.01 -14.10
C THR A 446 -8.39 -39.27 -14.75
N ALA A 447 -7.70 -40.42 -14.66
CA ALA A 447 -8.22 -41.72 -15.11
C ALA A 447 -9.48 -42.13 -14.32
N ALA A 448 -9.57 -41.77 -13.05
CA ALA A 448 -10.77 -41.96 -12.21
C ALA A 448 -11.85 -40.87 -12.41
N GLY A 449 -11.65 -39.92 -13.33
CA GLY A 449 -12.56 -38.80 -13.59
C GLY A 449 -12.49 -37.66 -12.55
N GLN A 450 -11.52 -37.70 -11.64
CA GLN A 450 -11.38 -36.71 -10.57
C GLN A 450 -10.73 -35.42 -11.09
N PRO A 451 -11.31 -34.23 -10.84
CA PRO A 451 -10.68 -32.96 -11.19
C PRO A 451 -9.49 -32.64 -10.28
N VAL A 452 -8.47 -31.99 -10.83
CA VAL A 452 -7.21 -31.68 -10.14
C VAL A 452 -6.84 -30.20 -10.30
N LEU A 453 -6.52 -29.55 -9.19
CA LEU A 453 -5.90 -28.22 -9.15
C LEU A 453 -4.46 -28.33 -8.63
N VAL A 454 -3.50 -27.88 -9.43
CA VAL A 454 -2.07 -27.86 -9.11
C VAL A 454 -1.65 -26.43 -8.78
N GLY A 455 -1.25 -26.17 -7.54
CA GLY A 455 -0.75 -24.88 -7.10
C GLY A 455 0.79 -24.84 -7.09
N THR A 456 1.37 -23.89 -7.82
CA THR A 456 2.80 -23.60 -7.85
C THR A 456 3.11 -22.25 -7.20
N ILE A 457 4.37 -21.93 -6.92
CA ILE A 457 4.75 -20.63 -6.35
C ILE A 457 5.18 -19.58 -7.38
N SER A 458 5.57 -19.99 -8.59
CA SER A 458 6.06 -19.10 -9.64
C SER A 458 5.62 -19.54 -11.03
N ILE A 459 5.61 -18.58 -11.97
CA ILE A 459 5.23 -18.82 -13.37
C ILE A 459 6.20 -19.82 -14.00
N GLU A 460 7.50 -19.72 -13.72
CA GLU A 460 8.51 -20.65 -14.21
C GLU A 460 8.17 -22.10 -13.80
N LYS A 461 7.82 -22.33 -12.53
CA LYS A 461 7.42 -23.67 -12.06
C LYS A 461 6.12 -24.14 -12.72
N SER A 462 5.16 -23.25 -12.96
CA SER A 462 3.95 -23.58 -13.73
C SER A 462 4.28 -24.04 -15.14
N GLU A 463 5.19 -23.37 -15.83
CA GLU A 463 5.64 -23.76 -17.17
C GLU A 463 6.40 -25.10 -17.16
N VAL A 464 7.24 -25.35 -16.16
CA VAL A 464 7.92 -26.64 -16.01
C VAL A 464 6.91 -27.78 -15.84
N VAL A 465 5.93 -27.64 -14.95
CA VAL A 465 4.89 -28.65 -14.73
C VAL A 465 4.00 -28.81 -15.97
N SER A 466 3.64 -27.71 -16.64
CA SER A 466 2.88 -27.68 -17.90
C SER A 466 3.57 -28.47 -19.02
N ASN A 467 4.88 -28.26 -19.18
CA ASN A 467 5.68 -28.96 -20.17
C ASN A 467 5.73 -30.48 -19.90
N GLU A 468 5.88 -30.89 -18.64
CA GLU A 468 5.86 -32.32 -18.28
C GLU A 468 4.47 -32.95 -18.44
N LEU A 469 3.39 -32.22 -18.12
CA LEU A 469 2.01 -32.67 -18.40
C LEU A 469 1.75 -32.83 -19.90
N THR A 470 2.26 -31.91 -20.72
CA THR A 470 2.18 -31.99 -22.18
C THR A 470 2.89 -33.23 -22.71
N LYS A 471 4.11 -33.51 -22.22
CA LYS A 471 4.86 -34.74 -22.55
C LYS A 471 4.10 -36.01 -22.14
N ALA A 472 3.38 -35.95 -21.02
CA ALA A 472 2.54 -37.04 -20.53
C ALA A 472 1.19 -37.18 -21.27
N GLY A 473 0.86 -36.25 -22.20
CA GLY A 473 -0.39 -36.27 -22.97
C GLY A 473 -1.63 -35.82 -22.18
N ILE A 474 -1.45 -35.11 -21.07
CA ILE A 474 -2.55 -34.67 -20.19
C ILE A 474 -2.94 -33.23 -20.56
N LYS A 475 -4.20 -33.05 -20.99
CA LYS A 475 -4.76 -31.72 -21.25
C LYS A 475 -4.90 -30.93 -19.95
N HIS A 476 -4.43 -29.69 -19.94
CA HIS A 476 -4.47 -28.84 -18.77
C HIS A 476 -4.56 -27.36 -19.17
N ASN A 477 -4.97 -26.52 -18.23
CA ASN A 477 -4.99 -25.07 -18.36
C ASN A 477 -4.01 -24.44 -17.36
N VAL A 478 -3.38 -23.31 -17.72
CA VAL A 478 -2.42 -22.59 -16.86
C VAL A 478 -2.92 -21.19 -16.55
N LEU A 479 -2.87 -20.81 -15.26
CA LEU A 479 -3.30 -19.52 -14.76
C LEU A 479 -2.10 -18.78 -14.15
N ASN A 480 -1.71 -17.66 -14.76
CA ASN A 480 -0.48 -16.93 -14.46
C ASN A 480 -0.72 -15.58 -13.74
N ALA A 481 -1.93 -15.34 -13.22
CA ALA A 481 -2.35 -14.11 -12.55
C ALA A 481 -2.25 -12.82 -13.41
N LYS A 482 -2.31 -12.95 -14.75
CA LYS A 482 -2.20 -11.81 -15.69
C LYS A 482 -3.55 -11.35 -16.23
N PHE A 483 -4.50 -12.26 -16.42
CA PHE A 483 -5.78 -11.96 -17.07
C PHE A 483 -6.95 -12.42 -16.20
N HIS A 484 -7.30 -11.62 -15.18
CA HIS A 484 -8.26 -12.02 -14.14
C HIS A 484 -9.60 -12.53 -14.66
N ALA A 485 -10.19 -11.89 -15.68
CA ALA A 485 -11.46 -12.32 -16.26
C ALA A 485 -11.36 -13.71 -16.92
N LYS A 486 -10.40 -13.90 -17.83
CA LYS A 486 -10.17 -15.20 -18.49
C LYS A 486 -9.81 -16.30 -17.50
N GLU A 487 -9.03 -15.96 -16.47
CA GLU A 487 -8.67 -16.90 -15.41
C GLU A 487 -9.88 -17.30 -14.58
N ALA A 488 -10.80 -16.37 -14.30
CA ALA A 488 -12.04 -16.68 -13.62
C ALA A 488 -12.89 -17.67 -14.44
N ASP A 489 -12.97 -17.49 -15.76
CA ASP A 489 -13.70 -18.41 -16.65
C ASP A 489 -13.11 -19.82 -16.60
N ILE A 490 -11.78 -19.93 -16.68
CA ILE A 490 -11.08 -21.23 -16.59
C ILE A 490 -11.32 -21.88 -15.22
N VAL A 491 -11.25 -21.11 -14.13
CA VAL A 491 -11.44 -21.63 -12.76
C VAL A 491 -12.86 -22.08 -12.50
N ALA A 492 -13.86 -21.36 -13.03
CA ALA A 492 -15.26 -21.76 -12.94
C ALA A 492 -15.49 -23.15 -13.56
N GLN A 493 -14.71 -23.52 -14.57
CA GLN A 493 -14.76 -24.82 -15.23
C GLN A 493 -13.76 -25.86 -14.71
N ALA A 494 -12.90 -25.50 -13.74
CA ALA A 494 -11.88 -26.41 -13.21
C ALA A 494 -12.44 -27.63 -12.47
N GLY A 495 -13.74 -27.61 -12.11
CA GLY A 495 -14.42 -28.72 -11.45
C GLY A 495 -15.01 -29.77 -12.39
N TYR A 496 -14.84 -29.64 -13.71
CA TYR A 496 -15.29 -30.65 -14.67
C TYR A 496 -14.59 -32.00 -14.46
N PRO A 497 -15.27 -33.15 -14.67
CA PRO A 497 -14.65 -34.47 -14.54
C PRO A 497 -13.36 -34.59 -15.37
N GLY A 498 -12.27 -35.00 -14.72
CA GLY A 498 -10.95 -35.16 -15.34
C GLY A 498 -10.23 -33.86 -15.76
N ALA A 499 -10.76 -32.69 -15.41
CA ALA A 499 -10.12 -31.41 -15.71
C ALA A 499 -8.85 -31.22 -14.85
N VAL A 500 -7.78 -30.70 -15.47
CA VAL A 500 -6.53 -30.35 -14.80
C VAL A 500 -6.26 -28.87 -14.97
N THR A 501 -6.07 -28.17 -13.86
CA THR A 501 -5.77 -26.73 -13.86
C THR A 501 -4.52 -26.46 -13.04
N ILE A 502 -3.59 -25.70 -13.59
CA ILE A 502 -2.38 -25.21 -12.91
C ILE A 502 -2.63 -23.76 -12.53
N ALA A 503 -2.44 -23.42 -11.26
CA ALA A 503 -2.55 -22.06 -10.75
C ALA A 503 -1.21 -21.61 -10.18
N THR A 504 -0.65 -20.53 -10.72
CA THR A 504 0.49 -19.86 -10.12
C THR A 504 0.05 -19.06 -8.90
N ASN A 505 0.65 -19.36 -7.75
CA ASN A 505 0.40 -18.72 -6.47
C ASN A 505 -1.11 -18.74 -6.12
N MET A 506 -1.75 -17.57 -6.11
CA MET A 506 -3.19 -17.43 -5.84
C MET A 506 -4.01 -17.07 -7.09
N ALA A 507 -3.55 -17.41 -8.30
CA ALA A 507 -4.30 -17.17 -9.53
C ALA A 507 -5.72 -17.76 -9.43
N GLY A 508 -6.72 -17.04 -9.97
CA GLY A 508 -8.12 -17.43 -9.84
C GLY A 508 -8.73 -17.24 -8.44
N ARG A 509 -8.15 -16.35 -7.61
CA ARG A 509 -8.76 -15.91 -6.34
C ARG A 509 -10.13 -15.26 -6.56
N GLY A 510 -11.01 -15.45 -5.57
CA GLY A 510 -12.35 -14.88 -5.59
C GLY A 510 -13.36 -15.65 -6.46
N THR A 511 -12.92 -16.65 -7.23
CA THR A 511 -13.81 -17.51 -8.03
C THR A 511 -14.02 -18.88 -7.38
N ASP A 512 -15.27 -19.34 -7.36
CA ASP A 512 -15.64 -20.67 -6.86
C ASP A 512 -15.36 -21.75 -7.90
N ILE A 513 -14.92 -22.93 -7.45
CA ILE A 513 -14.73 -24.11 -8.30
C ILE A 513 -15.93 -25.02 -8.04
N MET A 514 -16.92 -24.95 -8.92
CA MET A 514 -18.11 -25.80 -8.82
C MET A 514 -17.78 -27.20 -9.36
N LEU A 515 -17.95 -28.23 -8.51
CA LEU A 515 -17.79 -29.63 -8.92
C LEU A 515 -18.83 -29.97 -9.98
N GLY A 516 -18.40 -30.60 -11.08
CA GLY A 516 -19.24 -30.90 -12.24
C GLY A 516 -19.27 -29.81 -13.33
N GLY A 517 -18.56 -28.69 -13.13
CA GLY A 517 -18.56 -27.53 -14.02
C GLY A 517 -19.49 -26.41 -13.56
N SER A 518 -19.45 -25.26 -14.23
CA SER A 518 -20.35 -24.12 -13.94
C SER A 518 -21.57 -24.16 -14.87
N TRP A 519 -22.69 -24.70 -14.37
CA TRP A 519 -23.96 -24.68 -15.10
C TRP A 519 -24.46 -23.26 -15.39
N GLN A 520 -24.10 -22.30 -14.54
CA GLN A 520 -24.44 -20.88 -14.72
C GLN A 520 -23.70 -20.28 -15.92
N ALA A 521 -22.43 -20.66 -16.10
CA ALA A 521 -21.66 -20.24 -17.27
C ALA A 521 -22.17 -20.93 -18.54
N GLU A 522 -22.51 -22.23 -18.48
CA GLU A 522 -23.13 -22.95 -19.62
C GLU A 522 -24.46 -22.29 -20.06
N VAL A 523 -25.26 -21.81 -19.11
CA VAL A 523 -26.49 -21.05 -19.40
C VAL A 523 -26.19 -19.66 -19.97
N ALA A 524 -25.15 -18.98 -19.48
CA ALA A 524 -24.76 -17.65 -19.95
C ALA A 524 -24.21 -17.65 -21.39
N GLU A 525 -23.70 -18.78 -21.88
CA GLU A 525 -23.28 -18.95 -23.28
C GLU A 525 -24.47 -19.04 -24.25
N LEU A 526 -25.69 -19.29 -23.75
CA LEU A 526 -26.90 -19.36 -24.57
C LEU A 526 -27.54 -17.98 -24.74
N GLU A 527 -27.91 -17.63 -25.98
CA GLU A 527 -28.73 -16.45 -26.24
C GLU A 527 -30.20 -16.72 -25.85
N ASN A 528 -30.71 -16.00 -24.85
CA ASN A 528 -32.09 -16.11 -24.33
C ASN A 528 -32.52 -17.55 -23.97
N PRO A 529 -31.89 -18.18 -22.96
CA PRO A 529 -32.17 -19.56 -22.60
C PRO A 529 -33.61 -19.75 -22.11
N THR A 530 -34.31 -20.73 -22.68
CA THR A 530 -35.66 -21.13 -22.23
C THR A 530 -35.59 -21.84 -20.86
N PRO A 531 -36.64 -21.76 -20.02
CA PRO A 531 -36.69 -22.46 -18.74
C PRO A 531 -36.39 -23.97 -18.85
N GLU A 532 -36.83 -24.60 -19.95
CA GLU A 532 -36.58 -26.00 -20.25
C GLU A 532 -35.09 -26.29 -20.50
N GLN A 533 -34.38 -25.43 -21.24
CA GLN A 533 -32.94 -25.57 -21.47
C GLN A 533 -32.14 -25.43 -20.17
N ILE A 534 -32.51 -24.45 -19.32
CA ILE A 534 -31.86 -24.26 -18.01
C ILE A 534 -32.06 -25.50 -17.13
N ALA A 535 -33.27 -26.05 -17.11
CA ALA A 535 -33.58 -27.26 -16.35
C ALA A 535 -32.76 -28.47 -16.83
N GLN A 536 -32.60 -28.62 -18.16
CA GLN A 536 -31.81 -29.71 -18.74
C GLN A 536 -30.31 -29.57 -18.39
N ILE A 537 -29.72 -28.39 -18.58
CA ILE A 537 -28.30 -28.13 -18.23
C ILE A 537 -28.06 -28.42 -16.75
N LYS A 538 -28.99 -27.99 -15.87
CA LYS A 538 -28.89 -28.25 -14.44
C LYS A 538 -28.99 -29.74 -14.10
N ALA A 539 -29.84 -30.49 -14.79
CA ALA A 539 -29.94 -31.94 -14.62
C ALA A 539 -28.65 -32.65 -15.06
N ASP A 540 -28.09 -32.27 -16.21
CA ASP A 540 -26.83 -32.84 -16.72
C ASP A 540 -25.64 -32.49 -15.81
N TRP A 541 -25.63 -31.27 -15.28
CA TRP A 541 -24.67 -30.83 -14.27
C TRP A 541 -24.77 -31.67 -12.99
N GLN A 542 -25.98 -31.95 -12.49
CA GLN A 542 -26.16 -32.76 -11.27
C GLN A 542 -25.55 -34.16 -11.42
N VAL A 543 -25.71 -34.80 -12.58
CA VAL A 543 -25.10 -36.10 -12.87
C VAL A 543 -23.56 -36.00 -12.85
N ARG A 544 -22.98 -34.96 -13.45
CA ARG A 544 -21.53 -34.71 -13.41
C ARG A 544 -21.04 -34.44 -11.99
N HIS A 545 -21.78 -33.62 -11.24
CA HIS A 545 -21.48 -33.25 -9.87
C HIS A 545 -21.42 -34.49 -8.95
N ASP A 546 -22.45 -35.34 -9.02
CA ASP A 546 -22.52 -36.58 -8.24
C ASP A 546 -21.39 -37.55 -8.60
N ALA A 547 -21.02 -37.63 -9.88
CA ALA A 547 -19.88 -38.44 -10.34
C ALA A 547 -18.54 -37.92 -9.79
N VAL A 548 -18.33 -36.60 -9.78
CA VAL A 548 -17.12 -35.97 -9.19
C VAL A 548 -17.06 -36.19 -7.69
N LEU A 549 -18.18 -36.07 -6.97
CA LEU A 549 -18.23 -36.40 -5.54
C LEU A 549 -17.87 -37.87 -5.29
N ALA A 550 -18.40 -38.79 -6.10
CA ALA A 550 -18.09 -40.22 -6.00
C ALA A 550 -16.63 -40.55 -6.33
N SER A 551 -15.98 -39.81 -7.24
CA SER A 551 -14.54 -39.95 -7.53
C SER A 551 -13.64 -39.34 -6.44
N GLY A 552 -14.23 -38.75 -5.38
CA GLY A 552 -13.49 -38.19 -4.24
C GLY A 552 -13.41 -36.66 -4.21
N GLY A 553 -14.18 -35.96 -5.07
CA GLY A 553 -14.25 -34.51 -5.18
C GLY A 553 -13.00 -33.87 -5.78
N LEU A 554 -12.82 -32.55 -5.63
CA LEU A 554 -11.62 -31.85 -6.11
C LEU A 554 -10.37 -32.32 -5.37
N HIS A 555 -9.32 -32.64 -6.13
CA HIS A 555 -7.99 -32.95 -5.60
C HIS A 555 -7.05 -31.76 -5.74
N ILE A 556 -6.39 -31.37 -4.64
CA ILE A 556 -5.45 -30.25 -4.59
C ILE A 556 -4.03 -30.79 -4.46
N ILE A 557 -3.15 -30.35 -5.37
CA ILE A 557 -1.72 -30.63 -5.33
C ILE A 557 -0.97 -29.32 -5.09
N GLY A 558 -0.26 -29.22 -3.98
CA GLY A 558 0.74 -28.16 -3.78
C GLY A 558 2.11 -28.66 -4.24
N THR A 559 2.75 -27.98 -5.19
CA THR A 559 4.06 -28.40 -5.73
C THR A 559 5.23 -27.98 -4.85
N GLU A 560 4.99 -27.04 -3.94
CA GLU A 560 5.93 -26.49 -2.95
C GLU A 560 5.14 -25.97 -1.73
N ARG A 561 5.84 -25.62 -0.65
CA ARG A 561 5.28 -24.92 0.50
C ARG A 561 5.54 -23.42 0.35
N HIS A 562 4.53 -22.60 0.61
CA HIS A 562 4.71 -21.16 0.67
C HIS A 562 5.45 -20.77 1.96
N GLU A 563 5.97 -19.54 2.00
CA GLU A 563 6.56 -18.97 3.22
C GLU A 563 5.58 -18.93 4.39
N SER A 564 4.29 -18.73 4.08
CA SER A 564 3.21 -18.73 5.05
C SER A 564 2.32 -19.96 4.91
N ARG A 565 2.00 -20.57 6.06
CA ARG A 565 1.06 -21.69 6.14
C ARG A 565 -0.36 -21.27 5.74
N ARG A 566 -0.68 -19.99 5.88
CA ARG A 566 -1.97 -19.41 5.51
C ARG A 566 -2.27 -19.61 4.03
N ILE A 567 -1.32 -19.25 3.16
CA ILE A 567 -1.44 -19.39 1.71
C ILE A 567 -1.61 -20.87 1.31
N ASP A 568 -0.85 -21.77 1.94
CA ASP A 568 -1.04 -23.21 1.75
C ASP A 568 -2.47 -23.66 2.12
N ASN A 569 -3.01 -23.14 3.23
CA ASN A 569 -4.37 -23.47 3.67
C ASN A 569 -5.45 -22.88 2.75
N GLN A 570 -5.22 -21.72 2.15
CA GLN A 570 -6.10 -21.18 1.12
C GLN A 570 -6.14 -22.08 -0.12
N LEU A 571 -4.99 -22.59 -0.56
CA LEU A 571 -4.91 -23.55 -1.67
C LEU A 571 -5.69 -24.83 -1.33
N ARG A 572 -5.48 -25.42 -0.14
CA ARG A 572 -6.28 -26.57 0.34
C ARG A 572 -7.78 -26.24 0.38
N GLY A 573 -8.10 -25.03 0.85
CA GLY A 573 -9.45 -24.49 0.98
C GLY A 573 -10.25 -24.42 -0.31
N ARG A 574 -9.60 -24.58 -1.48
CA ARG A 574 -10.30 -24.67 -2.76
C ARG A 574 -11.13 -25.94 -2.90
N ALA A 575 -10.78 -27.02 -2.20
CA ALA A 575 -11.53 -28.29 -2.16
C ALA A 575 -12.35 -28.47 -0.88
N GLY A 576 -13.38 -29.34 -0.96
CA GLY A 576 -14.23 -29.72 0.17
C GLY A 576 -15.11 -28.60 0.72
N ARG A 577 -15.61 -27.73 -0.17
CA ARG A 577 -16.50 -26.61 0.15
C ARG A 577 -17.89 -27.13 0.50
N GLN A 578 -18.64 -26.44 1.36
CA GLN A 578 -19.99 -26.85 1.81
C GLN A 578 -20.09 -28.33 2.23
N GLY A 579 -19.01 -28.91 2.78
CA GLY A 579 -18.98 -30.30 3.22
C GLY A 579 -18.84 -31.34 2.09
N ASP A 580 -18.48 -30.91 0.88
CA ASP A 580 -18.21 -31.79 -0.25
C ASP A 580 -17.00 -32.70 0.03
N ALA A 581 -16.98 -33.82 -0.69
CA ALA A 581 -15.78 -34.64 -0.78
C ALA A 581 -14.63 -33.83 -1.40
N GLY A 582 -13.41 -34.14 -1.00
CA GLY A 582 -12.23 -33.50 -1.54
C GLY A 582 -10.97 -34.01 -0.87
N SER A 583 -9.83 -33.72 -1.48
CA SER A 583 -8.54 -34.09 -0.89
C SER A 583 -7.45 -33.08 -1.22
N SER A 584 -6.42 -33.01 -0.37
CA SER A 584 -5.25 -32.19 -0.63
C SER A 584 -3.97 -32.94 -0.28
N ARG A 585 -2.90 -32.68 -1.02
CA ARG A 585 -1.55 -33.21 -0.77
C ARG A 585 -0.49 -32.21 -1.24
N PHE A 586 0.61 -32.12 -0.51
CA PHE A 586 1.77 -31.32 -0.90
C PHE A 586 2.94 -32.23 -1.24
N TYR A 587 3.63 -31.86 -2.30
CA TYR A 587 4.82 -32.51 -2.83
C TYR A 587 5.99 -31.55 -2.65
N LEU A 588 7.07 -32.02 -2.06
CA LEU A 588 8.22 -31.17 -1.71
C LEU A 588 9.51 -31.83 -2.14
N SER A 589 10.52 -31.01 -2.40
CA SER A 589 11.88 -31.46 -2.65
C SER A 589 12.86 -30.82 -1.68
N MET A 590 13.96 -31.50 -1.39
CA MET A 590 15.07 -30.90 -0.62
C MET A 590 15.73 -29.72 -1.36
N GLU A 591 15.45 -29.57 -2.65
CA GLU A 591 15.91 -28.48 -3.52
C GLU A 591 14.92 -27.31 -3.55
N ASP A 592 13.76 -27.38 -2.90
CA ASP A 592 12.80 -26.27 -2.85
C ASP A 592 13.35 -25.11 -2.00
N ALA A 593 12.94 -23.87 -2.30
CA ALA A 593 13.47 -22.66 -1.65
C ALA A 593 13.32 -22.69 -0.13
N LEU A 594 12.15 -23.07 0.39
CA LEU A 594 11.90 -23.19 1.82
C LEU A 594 12.83 -24.23 2.48
N MET A 595 13.10 -25.33 1.78
CA MET A 595 13.97 -26.39 2.29
C MET A 595 15.43 -25.93 2.31
N ARG A 596 15.91 -25.19 1.30
CA ARG A 596 17.27 -24.63 1.30
C ARG A 596 17.53 -23.65 2.44
N ILE A 597 16.52 -22.84 2.80
CA ILE A 597 16.66 -21.84 3.88
C ILE A 597 16.78 -22.50 5.26
N PHE A 598 16.14 -23.66 5.48
CA PHE A 598 16.02 -24.26 6.83
C PHE A 598 16.69 -25.62 7.00
N ALA A 599 16.85 -26.40 5.94
CA ALA A 599 17.60 -27.64 6.01
C ALA A 599 19.09 -27.29 6.07
N SER A 600 19.63 -27.25 7.30
CA SER A 600 21.09 -27.20 7.49
C SER A 600 21.74 -28.30 6.65
N ASP A 601 22.94 -28.06 6.10
CA ASP A 601 23.70 -29.05 5.32
C ASP A 601 23.82 -30.41 6.04
N ARG A 602 23.76 -30.37 7.37
CA ARG A 602 23.73 -31.54 8.25
C ARG A 602 22.48 -32.41 8.10
N VAL A 603 21.29 -31.83 7.94
CA VAL A 603 20.02 -32.58 7.74
C VAL A 603 20.01 -33.21 6.35
N SER A 604 20.34 -32.44 5.32
CA SER A 604 20.45 -32.92 3.93
C SER A 604 21.55 -33.98 3.78
N GLY A 605 22.67 -33.84 4.51
CA GLY A 605 23.74 -34.83 4.57
C GLY A 605 23.36 -36.10 5.33
N MET A 606 22.53 -35.99 6.37
CA MET A 606 22.02 -37.15 7.11
C MET A 606 21.03 -37.96 6.25
N MET A 607 20.12 -37.30 5.54
CA MET A 607 19.15 -37.96 4.64
C MET A 607 19.83 -38.68 3.47
N ARG A 608 20.86 -38.08 2.87
CA ARG A 608 21.69 -38.77 1.86
C ARG A 608 22.37 -40.03 2.39
N LYS A 609 22.80 -40.01 3.67
CA LYS A 609 23.42 -41.19 4.32
C LYS A 609 22.41 -42.26 4.74
N LEU A 610 21.12 -41.92 4.86
CA LEU A 610 20.04 -42.85 5.20
C LEU A 610 19.63 -43.76 4.02
N GLY A 611 20.15 -43.53 2.81
CA GLY A 611 20.02 -44.47 1.69
C GLY A 611 18.64 -44.50 1.04
N MET A 612 17.94 -43.35 0.94
CA MET A 612 16.73 -43.24 0.13
C MET A 612 17.01 -43.67 -1.32
N LYS A 613 16.17 -44.54 -1.86
CA LYS A 613 16.27 -44.91 -3.28
C LYS A 613 15.63 -43.84 -4.16
N PRO A 614 16.08 -43.71 -5.43
CA PRO A 614 15.45 -42.81 -6.37
C PRO A 614 13.95 -43.10 -6.51
N GLY A 615 13.12 -42.07 -6.38
CA GLY A 615 11.65 -42.16 -6.44
C GLY A 615 10.93 -42.59 -5.15
N GLU A 616 11.64 -42.92 -4.07
CA GLU A 616 11.01 -43.09 -2.75
C GLU A 616 10.73 -41.73 -2.11
N ALA A 617 9.52 -41.55 -1.55
CA ALA A 617 9.15 -40.35 -0.80
C ALA A 617 9.30 -40.59 0.70
N ILE A 618 9.74 -39.58 1.46
CA ILE A 618 9.62 -39.60 2.91
C ILE A 618 8.20 -39.19 3.27
N GLU A 619 7.41 -40.14 3.77
CA GLU A 619 6.11 -39.87 4.38
C GLU A 619 6.21 -40.09 5.90
N HIS A 620 6.35 -39.01 6.67
CA HIS A 620 6.32 -39.12 8.12
C HIS A 620 5.77 -37.86 8.80
N PRO A 621 4.86 -37.96 9.79
CA PRO A 621 4.26 -36.80 10.47
C PRO A 621 5.27 -35.84 11.12
N TRP A 622 6.45 -36.33 11.51
CA TRP A 622 7.53 -35.50 12.05
C TRP A 622 8.08 -34.51 11.03
N VAL A 623 8.19 -34.90 9.75
CA VAL A 623 8.69 -34.05 8.67
C VAL A 623 7.71 -32.91 8.42
N THR A 624 6.42 -33.21 8.29
CA THR A 624 5.34 -32.20 8.20
C THR A 624 5.38 -31.23 9.39
N LYS A 625 5.64 -31.72 10.61
CA LYS A 625 5.76 -30.86 11.79
C LYS A 625 7.02 -29.98 11.76
N ALA A 626 8.15 -30.50 11.28
CA ALA A 626 9.38 -29.72 11.13
C ALA A 626 9.22 -28.60 10.11
N ILE A 627 8.59 -28.87 8.97
CA ILE A 627 8.28 -27.88 7.93
C ILE A 627 7.31 -26.82 8.47
N ALA A 628 6.27 -27.23 9.20
CA ALA A 628 5.36 -26.27 9.83
C ALA A 628 6.06 -25.36 10.86
N ASN A 629 7.09 -25.86 11.55
CA ASN A 629 7.90 -25.03 12.45
C ASN A 629 8.81 -24.06 11.69
N ALA A 630 9.36 -24.48 10.53
CA ALA A 630 10.14 -23.63 9.66
C ALA A 630 9.30 -22.48 9.11
N GLN A 631 8.10 -22.76 8.58
CA GLN A 631 7.14 -21.74 8.11
C GLN A 631 6.81 -20.73 9.22
N ARG A 632 6.51 -21.21 10.44
CA ARG A 632 6.26 -20.30 11.59
C ARG A 632 7.43 -19.37 11.89
N LYS A 633 8.67 -19.84 11.72
CA LYS A 633 9.87 -19.01 11.94
C LYS A 633 10.02 -17.95 10.84
N VAL A 634 9.66 -18.28 9.59
CA VAL A 634 9.60 -17.29 8.50
C VAL A 634 8.51 -16.26 8.76
N GLU A 635 7.31 -16.72 9.14
CA GLU A 635 6.17 -15.85 9.48
C GLU A 635 6.53 -14.89 10.61
N SER A 636 7.14 -15.36 11.71
CA SER A 636 7.61 -14.50 12.79
C SER A 636 8.66 -13.48 12.34
N ARG A 637 9.64 -13.90 11.51
CA ARG A 637 10.64 -12.96 10.95
C ARG A 637 9.98 -11.89 10.08
N ASN A 638 9.03 -12.28 9.22
CA ASN A 638 8.32 -11.35 8.35
C ASN A 638 7.43 -10.40 9.17
N PHE A 639 6.80 -10.90 10.24
CA PHE A 639 6.07 -10.09 11.21
C PHE A 639 6.99 -9.05 11.88
N ASP A 640 8.17 -9.44 12.35
CA ASP A 640 9.11 -8.52 12.99
C ASP A 640 9.56 -7.40 12.02
N ILE A 641 9.82 -7.74 10.76
CA ILE A 641 10.15 -6.74 9.71
C ILE A 641 8.99 -5.77 9.50
N ARG A 642 7.76 -6.27 9.33
CA ARG A 642 6.57 -5.41 9.15
C ARG A 642 6.31 -4.54 10.36
N LYS A 643 6.45 -5.09 11.57
CA LYS A 643 6.30 -4.37 12.82
C LYS A 643 7.31 -3.23 12.91
N GLN A 644 8.57 -3.49 12.58
CA GLN A 644 9.60 -2.45 12.56
C GLN A 644 9.25 -1.33 11.56
N LEU A 645 8.84 -1.68 10.32
CA LEU A 645 8.42 -0.69 9.32
C LEU A 645 7.24 0.16 9.81
N LEU A 646 6.22 -0.47 10.40
CA LEU A 646 5.06 0.22 10.97
C LEU A 646 5.46 1.17 12.11
N GLU A 647 6.39 0.76 12.97
CA GLU A 647 6.82 1.59 14.09
C GLU A 647 7.54 2.88 13.67
N TYR A 648 8.27 2.86 12.54
CA TYR A 648 8.85 4.07 11.95
C TYR A 648 7.78 4.90 11.25
N ASP A 649 6.88 4.28 10.49
CA ASP A 649 5.77 5.00 9.83
C ASP A 649 4.79 5.61 10.84
N ASP A 650 4.59 5.01 12.02
CA ASP A 650 3.73 5.58 13.07
C ASP A 650 4.19 6.99 13.49
N VAL A 651 5.51 7.23 13.56
CA VAL A 651 6.06 8.55 13.87
C VAL A 651 5.78 9.53 12.74
N ALA A 652 6.04 9.14 11.49
CA ALA A 652 5.74 9.97 10.32
C ALA A 652 4.22 10.21 10.16
N ASN A 653 3.40 9.24 10.53
CA ASN A 653 1.94 9.30 10.43
C ASN A 653 1.33 10.24 11.47
N ASP A 654 1.87 10.29 12.68
CA ASP A 654 1.43 11.26 13.70
C ASP A 654 1.69 12.70 13.22
N GLN A 655 2.86 12.97 12.63
CA GLN A 655 3.18 14.26 12.01
C GLN A 655 2.27 14.55 10.82
N ARG A 656 2.11 13.59 9.90
CA ARG A 656 1.23 13.68 8.74
C ARG A 656 -0.20 14.01 9.14
N ARG A 657 -0.73 13.37 10.18
CA ARG A 657 -2.08 13.63 10.67
C ARG A 657 -2.22 15.06 11.19
N ALA A 658 -1.22 15.58 11.89
CA ALA A 658 -1.20 16.98 12.33
C ALA A 658 -1.23 17.93 11.12
N ILE A 659 -0.33 17.72 10.15
CA ILE A 659 -0.26 18.54 8.93
C ILE A 659 -1.52 18.45 8.09
N TYR A 660 -2.05 17.26 7.83
CA TYR A 660 -3.27 17.10 7.04
C TYR A 660 -4.49 17.68 7.74
N THR A 661 -4.57 17.61 9.08
CA THR A 661 -5.65 18.26 9.82
C THR A 661 -5.58 19.77 9.64
N GLN A 662 -4.41 20.38 9.87
CA GLN A 662 -4.20 21.82 9.68
C GLN A 662 -4.45 22.25 8.23
N ARG A 663 -3.89 21.51 7.26
CA ARG A 663 -4.08 21.77 5.83
C ARG A 663 -5.56 21.74 5.45
N ASN A 664 -6.30 20.74 5.92
CA ASN A 664 -7.73 20.62 5.62
C ASN A 664 -8.55 21.73 6.30
N GLU A 665 -8.23 22.11 7.54
CA GLU A 665 -8.84 23.27 8.20
C GLU A 665 -8.58 24.56 7.42
N LEU A 666 -7.34 24.80 6.96
CA LEU A 666 -7.00 25.96 6.13
C LEU A 666 -7.74 25.95 4.78
N LEU A 667 -7.89 24.78 4.15
CA LEU A 667 -8.64 24.60 2.90
C LEU A 667 -10.14 24.86 3.06
N ASP A 668 -10.73 24.49 4.20
CA ASP A 668 -12.18 24.58 4.41
C ASP A 668 -12.61 25.95 5.00
N VAL A 669 -11.70 26.69 5.66
CA VAL A 669 -11.96 28.02 6.22
C VAL A 669 -11.85 29.11 5.15
N SER A 670 -12.72 30.13 5.25
CA SER A 670 -12.77 31.28 4.33
C SER A 670 -11.87 32.46 4.75
N ASP A 671 -11.62 32.62 6.04
CA ASP A 671 -10.82 33.73 6.59
C ASP A 671 -9.70 33.19 7.49
N VAL A 672 -8.46 33.49 7.12
CA VAL A 672 -7.24 33.07 7.84
C VAL A 672 -6.52 34.25 8.52
N SER A 673 -7.13 35.43 8.55
CA SER A 673 -6.55 36.69 9.03
C SER A 673 -6.04 36.62 10.46
N GLU A 674 -6.84 36.06 11.36
CA GLU A 674 -6.51 35.91 12.78
C GLU A 674 -5.29 34.99 12.95
N THR A 675 -5.26 33.89 12.20
CA THR A 675 -4.13 32.94 12.21
C THR A 675 -2.86 33.60 11.69
N ILE A 676 -2.94 34.34 10.57
CA ILE A 676 -1.79 35.06 10.02
C ILE A 676 -1.30 36.15 10.98
N ASN A 677 -2.18 36.89 11.64
CA ASN A 677 -1.78 37.92 12.60
C ASN A 677 -1.10 37.31 13.84
N SER A 678 -1.61 36.19 14.36
CA SER A 678 -0.96 35.47 15.46
C SER A 678 0.43 34.94 15.05
N ILE A 679 0.54 34.35 13.85
CA ILE A 679 1.83 33.87 13.32
C ILE A 679 2.80 35.04 13.11
N ARG A 680 2.31 36.19 12.64
CA ARG A 680 3.10 37.40 12.44
C ARG A 680 3.72 37.87 13.75
N GLU A 681 2.91 37.96 14.81
CA GLU A 681 3.40 38.35 16.14
C GLU A 681 4.52 37.43 16.62
N ASP A 682 4.32 36.11 16.51
CA ASP A 682 5.33 35.10 16.86
C ASP A 682 6.63 35.27 16.05
N VAL A 683 6.52 35.45 14.73
CA VAL A 683 7.69 35.57 13.83
C VAL A 683 8.49 36.82 14.11
N PHE A 684 7.83 37.97 14.26
CA PHE A 684 8.52 39.22 14.58
C PHE A 684 9.17 39.14 15.97
N LYS A 685 8.48 38.56 16.95
CA LYS A 685 9.05 38.34 18.28
C LYS A 685 10.30 37.47 18.23
N ALA A 686 10.25 36.32 17.54
CA ALA A 686 11.39 35.42 17.40
C ALA A 686 12.56 36.05 16.62
N THR A 687 12.26 36.79 15.56
CA THR A 687 13.27 37.49 14.74
C THR A 687 13.98 38.57 15.57
N ILE A 688 13.23 39.32 16.39
CA ILE A 688 13.79 40.32 17.28
C ILE A 688 14.58 39.63 18.41
N ASP A 689 14.06 38.57 19.03
CA ASP A 689 14.74 37.82 20.11
C ASP A 689 16.13 37.28 19.68
N ALA A 690 16.28 36.90 18.41
CA ALA A 690 17.55 36.41 17.87
C ALA A 690 18.65 37.50 17.80
N HIS A 691 18.28 38.78 17.69
CA HIS A 691 19.22 39.90 17.56
C HIS A 691 19.24 40.82 18.80
N ILE A 692 18.14 40.86 19.54
CA ILE A 692 17.92 41.61 20.76
C ILE A 692 17.46 40.61 21.82
N PRO A 693 18.38 40.02 22.60
CA PRO A 693 18.02 39.03 23.60
C PRO A 693 17.08 39.62 24.65
N PRO A 694 16.05 38.88 25.11
CA PRO A 694 15.12 39.38 26.12
C PRO A 694 15.83 39.79 27.41
N GLN A 695 15.47 40.96 27.95
CA GLN A 695 16.02 41.51 29.20
C GLN A 695 17.52 41.78 29.14
N SER A 696 18.07 42.07 27.95
CA SER A 696 19.49 42.37 27.77
C SER A 696 19.79 43.86 27.84
N LEU A 697 21.08 44.18 28.03
CA LEU A 697 21.61 45.54 27.91
C LEU A 697 21.74 45.92 26.43
N GLU A 698 21.70 47.22 26.13
CA GLU A 698 21.82 47.78 24.78
C GLU A 698 23.12 47.36 24.07
N GLU A 699 24.21 47.16 24.84
CA GLU A 699 25.52 46.72 24.30
C GLU A 699 25.48 45.30 23.70
N MET A 700 24.46 44.51 24.04
CA MET A 700 24.28 43.13 23.55
C MET A 700 23.38 43.06 22.32
N TRP A 701 22.86 44.20 21.84
CA TRP A 701 21.93 44.25 20.72
C TRP A 701 22.66 44.29 19.38
N ASP A 702 22.30 43.37 18.48
CA ASP A 702 22.75 43.41 17.08
C ASP A 702 21.76 44.20 16.21
N ILE A 703 21.85 45.52 16.30
CA ILE A 703 20.94 46.42 15.57
C ILE A 703 21.19 46.40 14.06
N GLU A 704 22.46 46.28 13.64
CA GLU A 704 22.81 46.26 12.22
C GLU A 704 22.31 44.96 11.57
N GLY A 705 22.53 43.82 12.21
CA GLY A 705 21.99 42.53 11.77
C GLY A 705 20.45 42.54 11.73
N LEU A 706 19.79 43.10 12.76
CA LEU A 706 18.33 43.19 12.77
C LEU A 706 17.78 44.07 11.63
N GLN A 707 18.40 45.23 11.37
CA GLN A 707 17.99 46.11 10.26
C GLN A 707 18.17 45.43 8.90
N GLU A 708 19.30 44.74 8.70
CA GLU A 708 19.56 44.00 7.47
C GLU A 708 18.56 42.85 7.29
N ARG A 709 18.28 42.09 8.35
CA ARG A 709 17.31 40.99 8.31
C ARG A 709 15.89 41.48 8.02
N LEU A 710 15.46 42.56 8.66
CA LEU A 710 14.13 43.15 8.43
C LEU A 710 13.96 43.66 7.00
N LYS A 711 15.01 44.25 6.42
CA LYS A 711 15.02 44.68 5.04
C LYS A 711 15.00 43.50 4.07
N ASN A 712 15.91 42.55 4.24
CA ASN A 712 16.08 41.43 3.30
C ASN A 712 14.89 40.49 3.31
N ASP A 713 14.31 40.22 4.48
CA ASP A 713 13.29 39.20 4.65
C ASP A 713 11.86 39.71 4.81
N PHE A 714 11.67 40.97 5.16
CA PHE A 714 10.32 41.53 5.28
C PHE A 714 10.09 42.77 4.40
N ASP A 715 11.08 43.20 3.61
CA ASP A 715 11.02 44.44 2.82
C ASP A 715 10.71 45.68 3.70
N LEU A 716 11.21 45.65 4.95
CA LEU A 716 11.01 46.69 5.94
C LEU A 716 12.30 47.50 6.14
N GLU A 717 12.37 48.66 5.50
CA GLU A 717 13.46 49.61 5.73
C GLU A 717 13.18 50.47 6.99
N LEU A 718 13.57 49.94 8.15
CA LEU A 718 13.41 50.64 9.43
C LEU A 718 14.73 51.27 9.90
N PRO A 719 14.79 52.57 10.20
CA PRO A 719 15.99 53.25 10.71
C PRO A 719 16.14 53.05 12.23
N ILE A 720 16.23 51.79 12.69
CA ILE A 720 16.29 51.41 14.12
C ILE A 720 17.44 52.12 14.85
N LYS A 721 18.63 52.15 14.24
CA LYS A 721 19.80 52.85 14.79
C LYS A 721 19.52 54.34 15.03
N GLU A 722 18.84 54.99 14.09
CA GLU A 722 18.46 56.40 14.26
C GLU A 722 17.41 56.61 15.35
N TRP A 723 16.49 55.65 15.55
CA TRP A 723 15.49 55.72 16.62
C TRP A 723 16.17 55.68 17.98
N LEU A 724 17.10 54.75 18.19
CA LEU A 724 17.85 54.62 19.44
C LEU A 724 18.75 55.84 19.70
N ASP A 725 19.40 56.39 18.66
CA ASP A 725 20.26 57.56 18.80
C ASP A 725 19.48 58.85 19.13
N LYS A 726 18.24 58.99 18.63
CA LYS A 726 17.42 60.21 18.78
C LYS A 726 16.53 60.19 20.03
N GLU A 727 16.15 59.01 20.50
CA GLU A 727 15.14 58.83 21.54
C GLU A 727 15.71 57.99 22.70
N PRO A 728 16.40 58.60 23.68
CA PRO A 728 17.02 57.88 24.80
C PRO A 728 16.02 57.28 25.81
N GLU A 729 14.72 57.53 25.65
CA GLU A 729 13.65 56.87 26.43
C GLU A 729 13.19 55.54 25.81
N LEU A 730 13.68 55.21 24.61
CA LEU A 730 13.26 54.03 23.86
C LEU A 730 13.97 52.78 24.41
N HIS A 731 13.22 51.96 25.16
CA HIS A 731 13.71 50.73 25.76
C HIS A 731 13.22 49.49 25.00
N GLU A 732 13.77 48.31 25.34
CA GLU A 732 13.56 47.04 24.62
C GLU A 732 12.09 46.77 24.24
N GLU A 733 11.17 46.81 25.21
CA GLU A 733 9.73 46.61 24.98
C GLU A 733 9.14 47.60 23.97
N THR A 734 9.38 48.90 24.16
CA THR A 734 8.83 49.94 23.26
C THR A 734 9.41 49.86 21.85
N LEU A 735 10.67 49.40 21.71
CA LEU A 735 11.26 49.17 20.39
C LEU A 735 10.58 48.00 19.67
N ARG A 736 10.34 46.90 20.38
CA ARG A 736 9.62 45.72 19.85
C ARG A 736 8.22 46.08 19.38
N GLU A 737 7.47 46.80 20.21
CA GLU A 737 6.12 47.28 19.87
C GLU A 737 6.16 48.17 18.62
N ARG A 738 7.09 49.12 18.54
CA ARG A 738 7.20 50.04 17.40
C ARG A 738 7.53 49.34 16.09
N ILE A 739 8.44 48.36 16.11
CA ILE A 739 8.79 47.56 14.92
C ILE A 739 7.54 46.79 14.45
N PHE A 740 6.83 46.14 15.38
CA PHE A 740 5.65 45.34 15.07
C PHE A 740 4.48 46.19 14.56
N GLU A 741 4.17 47.31 15.20
CA GLU A 741 3.13 48.25 14.75
C GLU A 741 3.43 48.79 13.35
N THR A 742 4.70 49.12 13.07
CA THR A 742 5.11 49.59 11.74
C THR A 742 4.90 48.50 10.69
N ALA A 743 5.24 47.25 10.99
CA ALA A 743 5.01 46.12 10.11
C ALA A 743 3.51 45.88 9.85
N LEU A 744 2.67 45.99 10.88
CA LEU A 744 1.21 45.88 10.76
C LEU A 744 0.62 46.99 9.89
N ASP A 745 1.08 48.23 10.05
CA ASP A 745 0.61 49.36 9.26
C ASP A 745 1.00 49.22 7.79
N VAL A 746 2.20 48.73 7.50
CA VAL A 746 2.62 48.42 6.13
C VAL A 746 1.71 47.34 5.53
N TYR A 747 1.41 46.28 6.28
CA TYR A 747 0.55 45.22 5.80
C TYR A 747 -0.90 45.68 5.56
N LYS A 748 -1.48 46.46 6.48
CA LYS A 748 -2.83 47.04 6.33
C LYS A 748 -2.94 47.91 5.09
N ARG A 749 -1.92 48.72 4.78
CA ARG A 749 -1.90 49.52 3.54
C ARG A 749 -1.87 48.64 2.30
N LYS A 750 -1.17 47.50 2.33
CA LYS A 750 -1.20 46.53 1.23
C LYS A 750 -2.60 45.94 1.08
N GLU A 751 -3.23 45.55 2.18
CA GLU A 751 -4.60 45.03 2.18
C GLU A 751 -5.61 46.05 1.62
N GLU A 752 -5.50 47.33 1.99
CA GLU A 752 -6.37 48.39 1.44
C GLU A 752 -6.22 48.57 -0.08
N VAL A 753 -5.02 48.34 -0.62
CA VAL A 753 -4.74 48.46 -2.06
C VAL A 753 -5.23 47.23 -2.84
N VAL A 754 -5.07 46.03 -2.27
CA VAL A 754 -5.47 44.76 -2.91
C VAL A 754 -6.97 44.49 -2.77
N GLY A 755 -7.56 44.87 -1.64
CA GLY A 755 -8.88 44.45 -1.20
C GLY A 755 -8.82 43.23 -0.26
N GLU A 756 -9.73 43.21 0.72
CA GLU A 756 -9.77 42.22 1.80
C GLU A 756 -9.93 40.79 1.26
N GLU A 757 -10.92 40.52 0.39
CA GLU A 757 -11.22 39.19 -0.15
C GLU A 757 -10.03 38.60 -0.93
N MET A 758 -9.43 39.38 -1.83
CA MET A 758 -8.25 38.96 -2.59
C MET A 758 -7.02 38.74 -1.70
N MET A 759 -6.84 39.56 -0.65
CA MET A 759 -5.77 39.35 0.32
C MET A 759 -5.96 38.03 1.09
N ARG A 760 -7.18 37.68 1.49
CA ARG A 760 -7.45 36.39 2.17
C ARG A 760 -7.16 35.19 1.27
N HIS A 761 -7.56 35.25 -0.01
CA HIS A 761 -7.22 34.21 -0.99
C HIS A 761 -5.71 34.09 -1.19
N PHE A 762 -5.01 35.22 -1.27
CA PHE A 762 -3.56 35.26 -1.41
C PHE A 762 -2.84 34.68 -0.19
N GLU A 763 -3.22 35.07 1.03
CA GLU A 763 -2.69 34.52 2.29
C GLU A 763 -2.86 33.00 2.35
N LYS A 764 -4.06 32.52 2.05
CA LYS A 764 -4.36 31.09 2.02
C LYS A 764 -3.51 30.35 0.98
N GLY A 765 -3.38 30.91 -0.22
CA GLY A 765 -2.57 30.33 -1.29
C GLY A 765 -1.08 30.25 -0.92
N VAL A 766 -0.51 31.33 -0.36
CA VAL A 766 0.88 31.36 0.11
C VAL A 766 1.08 30.36 1.24
N MET A 767 0.20 30.33 2.23
CA MET A 767 0.30 29.42 3.37
C MET A 767 0.25 27.95 2.94
N LEU A 768 -0.67 27.57 2.04
CA LEU A 768 -0.76 26.20 1.51
C LEU A 768 0.46 25.84 0.67
N GLN A 769 0.94 26.74 -0.20
CA GLN A 769 2.11 26.47 -1.05
C GLN A 769 3.37 26.26 -0.21
N THR A 770 3.63 27.16 0.73
CA THR A 770 4.80 27.07 1.63
C THR A 770 4.71 25.82 2.50
N LEU A 771 3.53 25.52 3.05
CA LEU A 771 3.29 24.29 3.81
C LEU A 771 3.58 23.03 2.97
N ASP A 772 3.04 22.97 1.75
CA ASP A 772 3.21 21.82 0.87
C ASP A 772 4.67 21.67 0.41
N SER A 773 5.43 22.76 0.24
CA SER A 773 6.86 22.70 -0.11
C SER A 773 7.71 22.16 1.05
N LEU A 774 7.63 22.81 2.22
CA LEU A 774 8.39 22.43 3.40
C LEU A 774 8.03 21.02 3.89
N TRP A 775 6.76 20.62 3.74
CA TRP A 775 6.33 19.26 4.06
C TRP A 775 6.96 18.21 3.14
N LYS A 776 7.10 18.49 1.84
CA LYS A 776 7.78 17.57 0.90
C LYS A 776 9.26 17.42 1.25
N GLU A 777 9.93 18.53 1.55
CA GLU A 777 11.33 18.52 1.99
C GLU A 777 11.49 17.73 3.30
N HIS A 778 10.59 17.94 4.25
CA HIS A 778 10.57 17.19 5.51
C HIS A 778 10.34 15.70 5.29
N LEU A 779 9.45 15.30 4.37
CA LEU A 779 9.26 13.89 4.01
C LEU A 779 10.54 13.27 3.43
N ALA A 780 11.24 13.99 2.54
CA ALA A 780 12.52 13.54 2.00
C ALA A 780 13.58 13.38 3.11
N ALA A 781 13.68 14.37 4.00
CA ALA A 781 14.60 14.34 5.12
C ALA A 781 14.28 13.21 6.12
N MET A 782 12.99 12.90 6.33
CA MET A 782 12.53 11.77 7.15
C MET A 782 12.88 10.41 6.56
N ASP A 783 12.82 10.28 5.22
CA ASP A 783 13.24 9.06 4.52
C ASP A 783 14.75 8.85 4.69
N TYR A 784 15.58 9.90 4.54
CA TYR A 784 17.03 9.81 4.77
C TYR A 784 17.39 9.52 6.22
N LEU A 785 16.71 10.18 7.18
CA LEU A 785 16.90 9.91 8.60
C LEU A 785 16.64 8.43 8.93
N ARG A 786 15.56 7.85 8.39
CA ARG A 786 15.22 6.43 8.62
C ARG A 786 16.34 5.50 8.15
N GLN A 787 17.01 5.83 7.06
CA GLN A 787 18.11 5.01 6.54
C GLN A 787 19.39 5.14 7.39
N GLY A 788 19.73 6.36 7.82
CA GLY A 788 20.96 6.64 8.56
C GLY A 788 20.92 6.31 10.06
N ILE A 789 19.73 6.23 10.67
CA ILE A 789 19.59 6.13 12.13
C ILE A 789 20.19 4.85 12.74
N HIS A 790 20.35 3.79 11.94
CA HIS A 790 20.91 2.52 12.41
C HIS A 790 22.36 2.65 12.90
N LEU A 791 23.10 3.66 12.43
CA LEU A 791 24.45 3.96 12.90
C LEU A 791 24.48 4.41 14.37
N ARG A 792 23.39 5.01 14.89
CA ARG A 792 23.27 5.36 16.32
C ARG A 792 23.18 4.12 17.22
N GLY A 793 22.78 2.98 16.67
CA GLY A 793 22.68 1.71 17.39
C GLY A 793 24.03 1.18 17.90
N TYR A 794 25.14 1.58 17.28
CA TYR A 794 26.50 1.23 17.72
C TYR A 794 26.84 1.80 19.10
N ALA A 795 26.21 2.91 19.49
CA ALA A 795 26.38 3.54 20.81
C ALA A 795 25.44 2.98 21.89
N GLN A 796 24.86 1.78 21.70
CA GLN A 796 23.88 1.15 22.60
C GLN A 796 22.61 1.98 22.87
N LYS A 797 22.32 2.96 22.01
CA LYS A 797 21.06 3.70 22.03
C LYS A 797 20.02 2.99 21.17
N ASP A 798 18.75 3.04 21.57
CA ASP A 798 17.65 2.50 20.77
C ASP A 798 17.43 3.41 19.54
N PRO A 799 17.70 2.94 18.30
CA PRO A 799 17.56 3.75 17.09
C PRO A 799 16.15 4.32 16.92
N LYS A 800 15.13 3.64 17.42
CA LYS A 800 13.74 4.10 17.34
C LYS A 800 13.49 5.36 18.17
N GLN A 801 14.03 5.41 19.39
CA GLN A 801 13.86 6.59 20.25
C GLN A 801 14.63 7.77 19.71
N GLU A 802 15.83 7.53 19.16
CA GLU A 802 16.62 8.57 18.51
C GLU A 802 15.91 9.08 17.25
N TYR A 803 15.36 8.18 16.40
CA TYR A 803 14.53 8.56 15.25
C TYR A 803 13.36 9.45 15.67
N LYS A 804 12.62 9.06 16.71
CA LYS A 804 11.48 9.84 17.20
C LYS A 804 11.90 11.22 17.73
N ARG A 805 13.05 11.32 18.40
CA ARG A 805 13.55 12.60 18.92
C ARG A 805 14.01 13.51 17.78
N GLU A 806 14.84 13.00 16.88
CA GLU A 806 15.38 13.77 15.75
C GLU A 806 14.27 14.20 14.79
N SER A 807 13.35 13.30 14.44
CA SER A 807 12.18 13.62 13.60
C SER A 807 11.26 14.68 14.21
N PHE A 808 11.08 14.70 15.54
CA PHE A 808 10.28 15.72 16.20
C PHE A 808 10.97 17.09 16.19
N SER A 809 12.28 17.14 16.40
CA SER A 809 13.06 18.37 16.29
C SER A 809 13.01 18.95 14.86
N MET A 810 13.17 18.09 13.84
CA MET A 810 13.03 18.50 12.43
C MET A 810 11.62 19.02 12.14
N PHE A 811 10.59 18.35 12.64
CA PHE A 811 9.21 18.76 12.46
C PHE A 811 8.91 20.12 13.12
N ALA A 812 9.42 20.36 14.33
CA ALA A 812 9.29 21.66 14.99
C ALA A 812 10.03 22.76 14.21
N ALA A 813 11.24 22.49 13.72
CA ALA A 813 12.00 23.43 12.90
C ALA A 813 11.29 23.76 11.57
N MET A 814 10.69 22.74 10.93
CA MET A 814 9.87 22.92 9.73
C MET A 814 8.66 23.82 10.00
N LEU A 815 7.95 23.64 11.12
CA LEU A 815 6.82 24.49 11.48
C LEU A 815 7.22 25.94 11.77
N GLU A 816 8.37 26.18 12.41
CA GLU A 816 8.88 27.54 12.60
C GLU A 816 9.35 28.17 11.27
N SER A 817 9.95 27.38 10.38
CA SER A 817 10.32 27.82 9.02
C SER A 817 9.08 28.18 8.20
N LEU A 818 8.00 27.39 8.32
CA LEU A 818 6.71 27.68 7.69
C LEU A 818 6.17 29.05 8.13
N LYS A 819 6.12 29.30 9.45
CA LYS A 819 5.67 30.59 9.99
C LYS A 819 6.50 31.72 9.40
N TYR A 820 7.82 31.57 9.43
CA TYR A 820 8.76 32.57 8.96
C TYR A 820 8.59 32.88 7.46
N GLU A 821 8.61 31.86 6.61
CA GLU A 821 8.52 32.02 5.15
C GLU A 821 7.17 32.58 4.69
N VAL A 822 6.07 32.18 5.35
CA VAL A 822 4.75 32.74 5.06
C VAL A 822 4.73 34.24 5.32
N ILE A 823 5.19 34.69 6.50
CA ILE A 823 5.20 36.11 6.84
C ILE A 823 6.21 36.88 5.99
N SER A 824 7.37 36.29 5.69
CA SER A 824 8.37 36.87 4.80
C SER A 824 7.79 37.12 3.40
N THR A 825 7.19 36.09 2.80
CA THR A 825 6.59 36.17 1.45
C THR A 825 5.44 37.19 1.41
N LEU A 826 4.56 37.15 2.41
CA LEU A 826 3.45 38.11 2.55
C LEU A 826 3.95 39.55 2.75
N SER A 827 5.11 39.73 3.38
CA SER A 827 5.71 41.06 3.60
C SER A 827 6.47 41.55 2.35
N LYS A 828 7.11 40.67 1.58
CA LYS A 828 7.86 41.05 0.35
C LYS A 828 6.99 41.33 -0.86
N VAL A 829 5.74 40.83 -0.91
CA VAL A 829 4.90 40.99 -2.10
C VAL A 829 4.66 42.48 -2.41
N GLN A 830 5.03 42.89 -3.63
CA GLN A 830 4.78 44.24 -4.14
C GLN A 830 3.54 44.20 -5.03
N VAL A 831 2.38 44.57 -4.50
CA VAL A 831 1.14 44.56 -5.28
C VAL A 831 0.99 45.89 -5.99
N ARG A 832 1.04 45.88 -7.33
CA ARG A 832 0.93 47.10 -8.14
C ARG A 832 -0.43 47.27 -8.81
N MET A 833 -1.17 46.19 -9.14
CA MET A 833 -2.59 46.25 -9.55
C MET A 833 -3.36 44.93 -9.28
N PRO A 834 -4.71 44.97 -9.09
CA PRO A 834 -5.54 43.77 -8.90
C PRO A 834 -5.46 42.74 -10.06
N GLU A 835 -5.29 43.20 -11.30
CA GLU A 835 -5.18 42.34 -12.49
C GLU A 835 -3.93 41.42 -12.46
N GLU A 836 -2.83 41.85 -11.83
CA GLU A 836 -1.61 41.02 -11.72
C GLU A 836 -1.78 39.86 -10.72
N VAL A 837 -2.61 40.04 -9.69
CA VAL A 837 -2.91 39.00 -8.70
C VAL A 837 -3.84 37.95 -9.31
N GLU A 838 -4.86 38.36 -10.07
CA GLU A 838 -5.70 37.44 -10.85
C GLU A 838 -4.90 36.66 -11.90
N ALA A 839 -3.95 37.32 -12.59
CA ALA A 839 -3.08 36.66 -13.56
C ALA A 839 -2.14 35.63 -12.90
N MET A 840 -1.58 35.93 -11.73
CA MET A 840 -0.81 34.94 -10.94
C MET A 840 -1.68 33.77 -10.47
N GLU A 841 -2.91 34.01 -10.03
CA GLU A 841 -3.83 32.91 -9.67
C GLU A 841 -4.22 32.04 -10.86
N GLN A 842 -4.47 32.63 -12.03
CA GLN A 842 -4.76 31.89 -13.26
C GLN A 842 -3.56 31.06 -13.71
N GLN A 843 -2.35 31.63 -13.72
CA GLN A 843 -1.14 30.87 -14.02
C GLN A 843 -0.91 29.72 -13.03
N ARG A 844 -1.17 29.96 -11.74
CA ARG A 844 -1.10 28.91 -10.71
C ARG A 844 -2.08 27.77 -10.97
N ARG A 845 -3.33 28.08 -11.33
CA ARG A 845 -4.33 27.06 -11.70
C ARG A 845 -3.90 26.27 -12.93
N GLU A 846 -3.41 26.94 -13.97
CA GLU A 846 -2.93 26.29 -15.19
C GLU A 846 -1.71 25.39 -14.95
N GLU A 847 -0.77 25.81 -14.11
CA GLU A 847 0.42 25.03 -13.75
C GLU A 847 0.06 23.82 -12.88
N ALA A 848 -0.86 24.00 -11.93
CA ALA A 848 -1.42 22.91 -11.12
C ALA A 848 -2.17 21.89 -11.99
N GLU A 849 -3.00 22.33 -12.94
CA GLU A 849 -3.68 21.44 -13.90
C GLU A 849 -2.68 20.67 -14.77
N ARG A 850 -1.58 21.33 -15.18
CA ARG A 850 -0.52 20.71 -15.98
C ARG A 850 0.25 19.65 -15.17
N LEU A 851 0.57 19.93 -13.90
CA LEU A 851 1.17 18.98 -12.96
C LEU A 851 0.25 17.79 -12.67
N ALA A 852 -1.05 18.04 -12.45
CA ALA A 852 -2.05 16.99 -12.25
C ALA A 852 -2.19 16.07 -13.47
N GLN A 853 -2.15 16.63 -14.69
CA GLN A 853 -2.11 15.83 -15.92
C GLN A 853 -0.82 15.02 -16.07
N MET A 854 0.34 15.60 -15.75
CA MET A 854 1.61 14.87 -15.78
C MET A 854 1.64 13.72 -14.77
N GLN A 855 1.05 13.89 -13.59
CA GLN A 855 0.93 12.82 -12.58
C GLN A 855 -0.01 11.68 -13.03
N GLN A 856 -1.07 11.97 -13.78
CA GLN A 856 -1.92 10.92 -14.38
C GLN A 856 -1.17 10.13 -15.46
N LEU A 857 -0.30 10.80 -16.22
CA LEU A 857 0.50 10.19 -17.27
C LEU A 857 1.68 9.37 -16.71
N SER A 858 2.36 9.84 -15.66
CA SER A 858 3.52 9.13 -15.07
C SER A 858 3.14 7.76 -14.51
N HIS A 859 1.94 7.64 -13.92
CA HIS A 859 1.45 6.38 -13.38
C HIS A 859 1.02 5.39 -14.48
N GLN A 860 0.49 5.89 -15.61
CA GLN A 860 0.26 5.07 -16.80
C GLN A 860 1.58 4.60 -17.41
N THR A 861 2.63 5.44 -17.40
CA THR A 861 3.94 5.06 -17.90
C THR A 861 4.63 4.05 -17.01
N ASP A 862 4.58 4.16 -15.68
CA ASP A 862 5.20 3.17 -14.77
C ASP A 862 4.55 1.78 -14.87
N GLU A 863 3.22 1.70 -15.01
CA GLU A 863 2.53 0.44 -15.31
C GLU A 863 2.84 -0.06 -16.74
N SER A 864 2.97 0.85 -17.71
CA SER A 864 3.33 0.51 -19.08
C SER A 864 4.79 0.09 -19.23
N GLU A 865 5.70 0.63 -18.42
CA GLU A 865 7.14 0.34 -18.41
C GLU A 865 7.40 -0.93 -17.62
N ALA A 866 6.68 -1.18 -16.52
CA ALA A 866 6.64 -2.50 -15.89
C ALA A 866 6.11 -3.56 -16.87
N ALA A 867 5.05 -3.25 -17.64
CA ALA A 867 4.52 -4.14 -18.66
C ALA A 867 5.45 -4.28 -19.90
N ALA A 868 6.16 -3.23 -20.29
CA ALA A 868 7.09 -3.21 -21.42
C ALA A 868 8.42 -3.88 -21.05
N ALA A 869 8.89 -3.78 -19.81
CA ALA A 869 10.05 -4.50 -19.29
C ALA A 869 9.79 -6.02 -19.24
N ILE A 870 8.56 -6.43 -18.92
CA ILE A 870 8.12 -7.83 -18.99
C ILE A 870 8.01 -8.30 -20.45
N ALA A 871 7.58 -7.43 -21.38
CA ALA A 871 7.55 -7.73 -22.81
C ALA A 871 8.96 -7.82 -23.44
N ALA A 872 9.90 -6.99 -22.98
CA ALA A 872 11.29 -7.01 -23.42
C ALA A 872 12.04 -8.28 -22.97
N GLN A 873 11.66 -8.86 -21.82
CA GLN A 873 12.18 -10.15 -21.35
C GLN A 873 11.64 -11.37 -22.13
N THR A 874 10.53 -11.23 -22.86
CA THR A 874 9.87 -12.34 -23.58
C THR A 874 10.09 -12.32 -25.10
N GLY A 875 10.80 -11.33 -25.63
CA GLY A 875 11.23 -11.30 -27.04
C GLY A 875 10.12 -10.96 -28.06
N ASP A 876 8.90 -10.65 -27.62
CA ASP A 876 7.80 -10.31 -28.52
C ASP A 876 7.63 -8.80 -28.67
N ARG A 877 8.22 -8.24 -29.74
CA ARG A 877 8.05 -6.84 -30.12
C ARG A 877 6.66 -6.68 -30.74
N LYS A 878 5.71 -6.07 -30.02
CA LYS A 878 4.40 -5.66 -30.58
C LYS A 878 4.63 -4.73 -31.77
N VAL A 879 4.32 -5.20 -32.99
CA VAL A 879 4.35 -4.37 -34.20
C VAL A 879 3.14 -3.45 -34.20
N GLY A 880 3.37 -2.14 -34.12
CA GLY A 880 2.33 -1.13 -34.17
C GLY A 880 1.59 -1.16 -35.51
N ARG A 881 0.30 -0.79 -35.53
CA ARG A 881 -0.54 -0.84 -36.75
C ARG A 881 0.05 -0.07 -37.94
N ASN A 882 0.85 0.96 -37.69
CA ASN A 882 1.49 1.78 -38.71
C ASN A 882 2.94 1.37 -39.04
N ASP A 883 3.50 0.40 -38.32
CA ASP A 883 4.89 -0.06 -38.52
C ASP A 883 5.01 -0.95 -39.75
N PRO A 884 6.22 -1.11 -40.32
CA PRO A 884 6.49 -2.05 -41.40
C PRO A 884 6.09 -3.46 -40.98
N CYS A 885 5.33 -4.14 -41.83
CA CYS A 885 4.84 -5.47 -41.53
C CYS A 885 6.02 -6.48 -41.47
N PRO A 886 6.13 -7.31 -40.40
CA PRO A 886 7.27 -8.19 -40.17
C PRO A 886 7.45 -9.30 -41.22
N CYS A 887 6.47 -9.50 -42.10
CA CYS A 887 6.59 -10.40 -43.24
C CYS A 887 7.52 -9.90 -44.37
N GLY A 888 8.13 -8.72 -44.23
CA GLY A 888 9.06 -8.15 -45.22
C GLY A 888 8.40 -7.57 -46.48
N SER A 889 7.07 -7.38 -46.48
CA SER A 889 6.31 -6.92 -47.65
C SER A 889 6.45 -5.43 -47.98
N GLY A 890 7.19 -4.66 -47.18
CA GLY A 890 7.35 -3.20 -47.33
C GLY A 890 6.09 -2.37 -47.05
N LYS A 891 4.97 -3.00 -46.66
CA LYS A 891 3.69 -2.33 -46.35
C LYS A 891 3.50 -2.18 -44.84
N LYS A 892 2.72 -1.17 -44.41
CA LYS A 892 2.34 -0.99 -43.00
C LYS A 892 1.49 -2.18 -42.50
N TYR A 893 1.64 -2.58 -41.24
CA TYR A 893 1.00 -3.78 -40.66
C TYR A 893 -0.52 -3.80 -40.89
N LYS A 894 -1.23 -2.68 -40.67
CA LYS A 894 -2.68 -2.54 -40.91
C LYS A 894 -3.14 -2.77 -42.36
N ALA A 895 -2.24 -2.68 -43.33
CA ALA A 895 -2.52 -2.88 -44.75
C ALA A 895 -2.08 -4.27 -45.25
N CYS A 896 -1.56 -5.11 -44.35
CA CYS A 896 -1.08 -6.46 -44.63
C CYS A 896 -1.68 -7.43 -43.59
N HIS A 897 -0.88 -8.01 -42.70
CA HIS A 897 -1.35 -8.99 -41.71
C HIS A 897 -2.33 -8.43 -40.66
N GLY A 898 -2.37 -7.11 -40.47
CA GLY A 898 -3.33 -6.42 -39.61
C GLY A 898 -4.56 -5.88 -40.34
N ARG A 899 -4.82 -6.32 -41.58
CA ARG A 899 -5.99 -5.90 -42.36
C ARG A 899 -7.22 -6.63 -41.86
N LEU A 900 -8.10 -5.92 -41.16
CA LEU A 900 -9.42 -6.43 -40.78
C LEU A 900 -10.27 -6.57 -42.04
N SER A 901 -10.93 -7.72 -42.20
CA SER A 901 -11.87 -7.97 -43.31
C SER A 901 -13.25 -7.46 -42.92
#